data_AF-A0A661DUE5-F1
#
_entry.id   AF-A0A661DUE5-F1
#
_cell.length_a   1.000
_cell.length_b   1.000
_cell.length_c   1.000
_cell.angle_alpha   90.00
_cell.angle_beta   90.00
_cell.angle_gamma   90.00
#
_symmetry.space_group_name_H-M   'P 1'
#
loop_
_entity.id
_entity.type
_entity.pdbx_description
1 polymer ?
#
loop_
_entity_poly.entity_id
_entity_poly.type
_entity_poly.pdbx_seq_one_letter_code
_entity_poly.pdbx_strand_id
1 'polypeptide(L)'
;MSEKIYIKSSTQLLELAKKSDVDDSLPQSTFDLHLNGSDPYRHPTKDIDFPIEDNVSVFNTLQESLNRIWSTGVITGCHTTLSVTINSVDVSAGDILLRRTNDEYGELVVQHSTENLSIGIVNNTEVLIYAEYQGIDLLPLIKTTTNFGTVEGNLRTVVALVTRYDDEINIIERGEYNINHPHKNTARLVALGMQHIPGGTVTGANIGTLSFNITAGGFYLGVSKFEQDAFNSSAGDTFTYWYETAPNVWTKQAGQQLLSNAQYATGSGLSSLTNNNWGTSWIYATTSDTGLHVHVLYGFENEVDRLDAEQAAQPSRVPEVLTGTTAVLLGRAVIQEGAAEPFVVASVYAVDINQAAATSHNYLSGLQGGGANEFYHLTSDELTKLQGEIITWLPSWVSGEYPALLMTRDGDWTMISNKTTSERPSPQEIGDKQYGVDPDGVFTESQNTSVVRMLHKFVLDKGQSGYVEAVKVRLPVWDKDSYSRVTIANITANTVTVIDNPILKSDEWTYLAIGSSIITAGTEFLIQLEFYNSSATAGINGGWTSNVGTGEPSAQQFNIDSLSNPTVIEISHTDLDGLNRSSELDGVSIDSIMNFHETADLSRSVEVQVTGVPDLTATNSTKYPVTLITLGINGSIRGNKTTSVDIDIPISQPSLYNRIADHFVTYQPDFATISSELYYGAAQQPSLTDAYGIDVVFQQASISNDWDLIALSGGSGGSGSGVDTFSALKDTPPDYITHAGKSVIVSQDELYLEYNDMLDSPALTGNPTAPTPTEGDNDTSIATTEFVQNATSDILSSPVFTGDPTAPTPPEGDNDTSIATTEFVQNVASKSQLGKNLLINGDFSV
;
A
#
# COMPACT_ATOMS: atom_id res chain seq x y z
N MET A 1 66.25 -10.92 61.02
CA MET A 1 66.17 -9.59 60.38
C MET A 1 64.74 -9.43 59.90
N SER A 2 63.95 -8.57 60.53
CA SER A 2 62.55 -8.34 60.16
C SER A 2 62.49 -7.50 58.89
N GLU A 3 62.05 -8.08 57.77
CA GLU A 3 61.79 -7.34 56.53
C GLU A 3 60.64 -6.35 56.76
N LYS A 4 60.93 -5.07 56.56
CA LYS A 4 59.97 -3.97 56.57
C LYS A 4 59.69 -3.54 55.14
N ILE A 5 58.45 -3.17 54.83
CA ILE A 5 58.05 -2.68 53.51
C ILE A 5 58.09 -1.15 53.52
N TYR A 6 58.85 -0.58 52.58
CA TYR A 6 58.99 0.86 52.40
C TYR A 6 58.50 1.28 51.02
N ILE A 7 57.85 2.44 50.91
CA ILE A 7 57.65 3.14 49.62
C ILE A 7 58.54 4.38 49.60
N LYS A 8 59.10 4.65 48.41
CA LYS A 8 60.03 5.76 48.19
C LYS A 8 59.24 7.02 47.81
N SER A 9 59.35 8.07 48.63
CA SER A 9 58.97 9.43 48.24
C SER A 9 60.14 10.12 47.54
N SER A 10 59.92 11.33 47.02
CA SER A 10 60.95 12.18 46.44
C SER A 10 62.14 12.46 47.36
N THR A 11 61.95 12.35 48.68
CA THR A 11 62.97 12.75 49.66
C THR A 11 63.29 11.70 50.73
N GLN A 12 62.48 10.64 50.92
CA GLN A 12 62.78 9.56 51.87
C GLN A 12 61.98 8.28 51.63
N LEU A 13 62.37 7.18 52.31
CA LEU A 13 61.62 5.93 52.37
C LEU A 13 60.62 5.99 53.55
N LEU A 14 59.32 5.96 53.28
CA LEU A 14 58.28 5.84 54.32
C LEU A 14 57.95 4.36 54.58
N GLU A 15 57.95 3.95 55.85
CA GLU A 15 57.58 2.59 56.27
C GLU A 15 56.05 2.45 56.29
N LEU A 16 55.49 1.48 55.56
CA LEU A 16 54.04 1.31 55.46
C LEU A 16 53.47 0.29 56.43
N ALA A 17 54.19 -0.81 56.67
CA ALA A 17 53.77 -1.85 57.60
C ALA A 17 54.94 -2.77 57.98
N LYS A 18 54.83 -3.42 59.14
CA LYS A 18 55.66 -4.56 59.49
C LYS A 18 55.01 -5.83 58.94
N LYS A 19 55.81 -6.77 58.43
CA LYS A 19 55.33 -8.06 57.90
C LYS A 19 54.51 -8.89 58.91
N SER A 20 54.66 -8.62 60.21
CA SER A 20 53.87 -9.22 61.30
C SER A 20 52.42 -8.77 61.34
N ASP A 21 52.06 -7.70 60.63
CA ASP A 21 50.76 -7.05 60.69
C ASP A 21 49.89 -7.41 59.45
N VAL A 22 50.39 -8.29 58.57
CA VAL A 22 49.61 -8.92 57.51
C VAL A 22 48.96 -10.17 58.11
N ASP A 23 47.66 -10.06 58.36
CA ASP A 23 46.82 -10.92 59.16
C ASP A 23 46.84 -12.43 58.77
N ASP A 24 46.82 -13.27 59.80
CA ASP A 24 46.86 -14.75 59.83
C ASP A 24 45.52 -15.40 59.41
N SER A 25 44.82 -14.94 58.36
CA SER A 25 43.42 -15.34 58.15
C SER A 25 43.08 -16.22 56.94
N LEU A 26 44.05 -16.80 56.22
CA LEU A 26 43.77 -17.93 55.32
C LEU A 26 44.91 -18.96 55.31
N PRO A 27 44.68 -20.22 55.72
CA PRO A 27 45.65 -21.29 55.52
C PRO A 27 45.99 -21.40 54.04
N GLN A 28 47.27 -21.58 53.70
CA GLN A 28 47.75 -21.71 52.31
C GLN A 28 46.93 -22.74 51.51
N SER A 29 46.48 -23.82 52.14
CA SER A 29 45.62 -24.82 51.52
C SER A 29 44.27 -24.28 51.05
N THR A 30 43.70 -23.30 51.77
CA THR A 30 42.41 -22.66 51.43
C THR A 30 42.60 -21.64 50.31
N PHE A 31 43.72 -20.91 50.33
CA PHE A 31 44.13 -20.04 49.23
C PHE A 31 44.39 -20.85 47.95
N ASP A 32 45.09 -21.99 48.06
CA ASP A 32 45.39 -22.86 46.94
C ASP A 32 44.10 -23.45 46.36
N LEU A 33 43.18 -23.96 47.19
CA LEU A 33 41.85 -24.46 46.77
C LEU A 33 41.02 -23.41 46.00
N HIS A 34 41.14 -22.14 46.39
CA HIS A 34 40.55 -21.01 45.66
C HIS A 34 41.23 -20.79 44.31
N LEU A 35 42.57 -20.77 44.28
CA LEU A 35 43.38 -20.48 43.09
C LEU A 35 43.24 -21.55 41.99
N ASN A 36 43.10 -22.82 42.39
CA ASN A 36 42.96 -23.95 41.47
C ASN A 36 41.50 -24.40 41.29
N GLY A 37 40.53 -23.67 41.88
CA GLY A 37 39.11 -23.80 41.60
C GLY A 37 38.47 -25.12 42.03
N SER A 38 38.99 -25.70 43.11
CA SER A 38 38.50 -26.97 43.64
C SER A 38 37.62 -26.83 44.88
N ASP A 39 37.24 -25.59 45.23
CA ASP A 39 36.19 -25.28 46.20
C ASP A 39 34.79 -25.42 45.56
N PRO A 40 33.90 -26.29 46.07
CA PRO A 40 32.58 -26.53 45.49
C PRO A 40 31.59 -25.37 45.63
N TYR A 41 31.91 -24.32 46.39
CA TYR A 41 31.00 -23.18 46.62
C TYR A 41 31.37 -21.90 45.85
N ARG A 42 32.48 -21.89 45.09
CA ARG A 42 32.93 -20.72 44.33
C ARG A 42 33.51 -21.11 42.98
N HIS A 43 33.33 -20.24 41.98
CA HIS A 43 33.88 -20.46 40.65
C HIS A 43 35.42 -20.49 40.70
N PRO A 44 36.07 -21.42 39.96
CA PRO A 44 37.50 -21.39 39.71
C PRO A 44 37.98 -19.99 39.29
N THR A 45 39.10 -19.51 39.82
CA THR A 45 39.71 -18.26 39.32
C THR A 45 40.07 -18.31 37.83
N LYS A 46 40.20 -19.51 37.23
CA LYS A 46 40.34 -19.68 35.77
C LYS A 46 39.07 -19.31 34.98
N ASP A 47 37.91 -19.32 35.64
CA ASP A 47 36.61 -18.98 35.04
C ASP A 47 36.27 -17.48 35.27
N ILE A 48 37.10 -16.78 36.05
CA ILE A 48 37.08 -15.32 36.15
C ILE A 48 38.21 -14.81 35.23
N ASP A 49 37.89 -14.62 33.96
CA ASP A 49 38.74 -13.91 33.01
C ASP A 49 38.84 -12.44 33.48
N PHE A 50 39.78 -12.16 34.37
CA PHE A 50 40.35 -10.82 34.41
C PHE A 50 41.12 -10.67 33.10
N PRO A 51 40.82 -9.68 32.25
CA PRO A 51 41.58 -9.45 31.03
C PRO A 51 42.97 -8.94 31.43
N ILE A 52 43.85 -9.86 31.80
CA ILE A 52 45.28 -9.64 31.90
C ILE A 52 45.78 -10.07 30.53
N GLU A 53 46.42 -9.14 29.79
CA GLU A 53 47.11 -9.50 28.57
C GLU A 53 48.04 -10.69 28.85
N ASP A 54 47.93 -11.76 28.06
CA ASP A 54 48.71 -13.00 28.15
C ASP A 54 50.25 -12.81 28.15
N ASN A 55 50.74 -11.57 28.01
CA ASN A 55 52.16 -11.22 27.91
C ASN A 55 52.80 -10.67 29.20
N VAL A 56 52.09 -10.60 30.34
CA VAL A 56 52.70 -10.17 31.62
C VAL A 56 52.49 -11.21 32.71
N SER A 57 53.26 -12.30 32.68
CA SER A 57 53.12 -13.41 33.62
C SER A 57 53.92 -13.27 34.93
N VAL A 58 54.71 -12.20 35.12
CA VAL A 58 55.46 -11.96 36.38
C VAL A 58 55.67 -10.45 36.63
N PHE A 59 55.11 -9.91 37.72
CA PHE A 59 55.51 -8.59 38.22
C PHE A 59 56.82 -8.74 39.00
N ASN A 60 57.89 -8.02 38.60
CA ASN A 60 59.20 -8.13 39.24
C ASN A 60 59.34 -7.20 40.45
N THR A 61 58.46 -6.20 40.59
CA THR A 61 58.42 -5.28 41.74
C THR A 61 56.99 -4.94 42.16
N LEU A 62 56.82 -4.51 43.42
CA LEU A 62 55.54 -3.97 43.92
C LEU A 62 55.11 -2.70 43.14
N GLN A 63 56.07 -1.89 42.69
CA GLN A 63 55.75 -0.71 41.88
C GLN A 63 55.16 -1.12 40.52
N GLU A 64 55.69 -2.17 39.87
CA GLU A 64 55.14 -2.69 38.62
C GLU A 64 53.72 -3.26 38.79
N SER A 65 53.45 -3.95 39.91
CA SER A 65 52.09 -4.44 40.17
C SER A 65 51.12 -3.29 40.48
N LEU A 66 51.54 -2.29 41.27
CA LEU A 66 50.73 -1.09 41.54
C LEU A 66 50.45 -0.30 40.26
N ASN A 67 51.44 -0.09 39.40
CA ASN A 67 51.27 0.61 38.11
C ASN A 67 50.19 -0.03 37.23
N ARG A 68 50.01 -1.36 37.32
CA ARG A 68 49.06 -2.12 36.50
C ARG A 68 47.67 -2.25 37.12
N ILE A 69 47.59 -2.34 38.46
CA ILE A 69 46.34 -2.59 39.19
C ILE A 69 45.65 -1.28 39.60
N TRP A 70 46.43 -0.27 39.98
CA TRP A 70 45.90 0.98 40.53
C TRP A 70 45.73 2.05 39.44
N SER A 71 44.88 3.04 39.73
CA SER A 71 44.65 4.23 38.91
C SER A 71 44.88 5.49 39.69
N THR A 72 44.99 6.60 38.97
CA THR A 72 45.09 7.93 39.58
C THR A 72 43.83 8.31 40.34
N GLY A 73 44.00 9.05 41.42
CA GLY A 73 42.90 9.43 42.31
C GLY A 73 43.40 10.17 43.54
N VAL A 74 42.49 10.76 44.29
CA VAL A 74 42.73 11.33 45.61
C VAL A 74 42.81 10.20 46.63
N ILE A 75 43.87 10.20 47.43
CA ILE A 75 44.09 9.21 48.49
C ILE A 75 43.51 9.71 49.82
N THR A 76 43.75 10.99 50.12
CA THR A 76 43.25 11.64 51.34
C THR A 76 43.28 13.16 51.17
N GLY A 77 42.35 13.87 51.81
CA GLY A 77 42.23 15.32 51.68
C GLY A 77 41.66 15.76 50.33
N CYS A 78 42.08 16.92 49.84
CA CYS A 78 41.51 17.54 48.62
C CYS A 78 39.99 17.70 48.66
N HIS A 79 39.42 17.92 49.84
CA HIS A 79 37.99 18.18 49.99
C HIS A 79 37.64 19.54 49.40
N THR A 80 36.55 19.58 48.63
CA THR A 80 36.07 20.79 47.97
C THR A 80 34.91 21.37 48.79
N THR A 81 35.03 22.63 49.19
CA THR A 81 34.02 23.31 50.01
C THR A 81 33.70 24.68 49.43
N LEU A 82 32.57 25.26 49.83
CA LEU A 82 32.20 26.62 49.42
C LEU A 82 33.21 27.62 50.00
N SER A 83 33.74 28.52 49.16
CA SER A 83 34.67 29.55 49.63
C SER A 83 33.94 30.70 50.32
N VAL A 84 34.65 31.40 51.19
CA VAL A 84 34.20 32.70 51.73
C VAL A 84 34.14 33.78 50.64
N THR A 85 34.88 33.60 49.54
CA THR A 85 34.80 34.46 48.37
C THR A 85 33.58 34.05 47.53
N ILE A 86 32.71 35.01 47.23
CA ILE A 86 31.49 34.80 46.43
C ILE A 86 31.86 34.13 45.09
N ASN A 87 31.04 33.16 44.66
CA ASN A 87 31.17 32.47 43.38
C ASN A 87 32.41 31.57 43.22
N SER A 88 32.95 31.07 44.34
CA SER A 88 34.17 30.26 44.32
C SER A 88 34.15 29.13 45.34
N VAL A 89 35.05 28.18 45.14
CA VAL A 89 35.25 27.01 46.02
C VAL A 89 36.69 26.93 46.50
N ASP A 90 36.89 26.30 47.65
CA ASP A 90 38.18 26.03 48.26
C ASP A 90 38.47 24.52 48.23
N VAL A 91 39.69 24.13 47.89
CA VAL A 91 40.17 22.74 47.90
C VAL A 91 41.22 22.59 48.99
N SER A 92 40.99 21.70 49.96
CA SER A 92 41.92 21.44 51.06
C SER A 92 43.24 20.82 50.57
N ALA A 93 44.31 20.89 51.36
CA ALA A 93 45.50 20.10 51.09
C ALA A 93 45.18 18.60 51.12
N GLY A 94 45.97 17.79 50.40
CA GLY A 94 45.76 16.35 50.31
C GLY A 94 46.79 15.63 49.47
N ASP A 95 46.76 14.30 49.50
CA ASP A 95 47.65 13.43 48.73
C ASP A 95 46.90 12.80 47.56
N ILE A 96 47.52 12.85 46.38
CA ILE A 96 46.93 12.45 45.10
C ILE A 96 47.87 11.47 44.39
N LEU A 97 47.32 10.40 43.84
CA LEU A 97 48.03 9.47 42.97
C LEU A 97 47.93 9.93 41.52
N LEU A 98 49.06 10.12 40.83
CA LEU A 98 49.16 10.56 39.44
C LEU A 98 50.16 9.69 38.66
N ARG A 99 50.03 9.59 37.34
CA ARG A 99 51.05 8.95 36.49
C ARG A 99 52.07 9.97 36.01
N ARG A 100 53.30 9.51 35.77
CA ARG A 100 54.39 10.36 35.26
C ARG A 100 54.35 10.58 33.75
N THR A 101 53.66 9.71 33.03
CA THR A 101 53.48 9.74 31.58
C THR A 101 52.00 9.60 31.27
N ASN A 102 51.58 10.13 30.11
CA ASN A 102 50.24 9.89 29.59
C ASN A 102 50.14 8.47 28.99
N ASP A 103 50.31 7.47 29.84
CA ASP A 103 50.23 6.06 29.51
C ASP A 103 49.52 5.37 30.68
N GLU A 104 48.55 4.51 30.38
CA GLU A 104 47.81 3.74 31.38
C GLU A 104 48.69 2.75 32.16
N TYR A 105 49.91 2.49 31.68
CA TYR A 105 50.92 1.69 32.37
C TYR A 105 52.10 2.52 32.91
N GLY A 106 52.02 3.84 32.80
CA GLY A 106 53.02 4.77 33.33
C GLY A 106 53.17 4.62 34.85
N GLU A 107 54.37 4.92 35.36
CA GLU A 107 54.68 4.85 36.80
C GLU A 107 53.72 5.74 37.61
N LEU A 108 53.03 5.14 38.58
CA LEU A 108 52.19 5.83 39.56
C LEU A 108 53.04 6.41 40.67
N VAL A 109 52.81 7.68 40.98
CA VAL A 109 53.48 8.42 42.03
C VAL A 109 52.46 9.15 42.90
N VAL A 110 52.73 9.19 44.20
CA VAL A 110 51.98 10.01 45.15
C VAL A 110 52.54 11.44 45.11
N GLN A 111 51.68 12.42 44.91
CA GLN A 111 51.99 13.84 44.99
C GLN A 111 51.11 14.52 46.02
N HIS A 112 51.74 15.32 46.87
CA HIS A 112 51.04 16.16 47.83
C HIS A 112 50.61 17.48 47.16
N SER A 113 49.33 17.81 47.25
CA SER A 113 48.78 19.11 46.85
C SER A 113 48.55 19.98 48.07
N THR A 114 48.89 21.27 47.97
CA THR A 114 48.62 22.27 49.01
C THR A 114 47.19 22.79 48.91
N GLU A 115 46.74 23.55 49.90
CA GLU A 115 45.44 24.24 49.85
C GLU A 115 45.36 25.19 48.64
N ASN A 116 44.22 25.16 47.95
CA ASN A 116 43.90 26.06 46.84
C ASN A 116 42.60 26.79 47.19
N LEU A 117 42.69 28.10 47.38
CA LEU A 117 41.58 28.93 47.85
C LEU A 117 41.01 29.78 46.71
N SER A 118 39.71 30.07 46.80
CA SER A 118 38.96 30.97 45.93
C SER A 118 39.08 30.61 44.44
N ILE A 119 38.92 29.32 44.12
CA ILE A 119 38.82 28.85 42.75
C ILE A 119 37.50 29.35 42.17
N GLY A 120 37.57 30.35 41.30
CA GLY A 120 36.40 30.96 40.67
C GLY A 120 35.68 29.98 39.75
N ILE A 121 34.37 29.82 39.95
CA ILE A 121 33.51 29.00 39.10
C ILE A 121 32.71 29.94 38.20
N VAL A 122 32.73 29.70 36.89
CA VAL A 122 32.00 30.53 35.93
C VAL A 122 30.49 30.33 36.13
N ASN A 123 29.70 31.38 35.95
CA ASN A 123 28.25 31.25 36.10
C ASN A 123 27.69 30.36 34.99
N ASN A 124 26.66 29.56 35.29
CA ASN A 124 26.00 28.66 34.35
C ASN A 124 27.03 27.76 33.66
N THR A 125 27.78 27.01 34.48
CA THR A 125 28.72 26.02 33.96
C THR A 125 28.79 24.82 34.89
N GLU A 126 28.99 23.65 34.28
CA GLU A 126 29.45 22.44 34.95
C GLU A 126 30.96 22.32 34.78
N VAL A 127 31.67 22.30 35.90
CA VAL A 127 33.13 22.40 35.94
C VAL A 127 33.73 21.25 36.72
N LEU A 128 34.70 20.60 36.10
CA LEU A 128 35.54 19.59 36.72
C LEU A 128 36.75 20.24 37.37
N ILE A 129 36.92 20.03 38.66
CA ILE A 129 38.16 20.32 39.37
C ILE A 129 39.06 19.09 39.27
N TYR A 130 40.27 19.29 38.76
CA TYR A 130 41.23 18.22 38.56
C TYR A 130 42.62 18.63 39.01
N ALA A 131 43.41 17.64 39.42
CA ALA A 131 44.83 17.81 39.72
C ALA A 131 45.66 17.38 38.51
N GLU A 132 46.68 18.17 38.15
CA GLU A 132 47.58 17.91 37.01
C GLU A 132 49.04 17.73 37.46
N TYR A 133 49.64 16.62 37.03
CA TYR A 133 51.05 16.32 37.24
C TYR A 133 51.96 17.33 36.51
N GLN A 134 52.87 17.98 37.23
CA GLN A 134 53.79 18.99 36.67
C GLN A 134 55.22 18.46 36.43
N GLY A 135 55.53 17.25 36.87
CA GLY A 135 56.88 16.69 36.84
C GLY A 135 57.34 16.16 38.19
N ILE A 136 58.53 15.54 38.21
CA ILE A 136 59.15 15.10 39.45
C ILE A 136 59.47 16.32 40.31
N ASP A 137 59.20 16.21 41.62
CA ASP A 137 59.49 17.22 42.65
C ASP A 137 58.77 18.57 42.51
N LEU A 138 57.78 18.65 41.62
CA LEU A 138 56.88 19.80 41.49
C LEU A 138 55.51 19.45 42.09
N LEU A 139 54.87 20.43 42.74
CA LEU A 139 53.52 20.28 43.27
C LEU A 139 52.50 20.13 42.12
N PRO A 140 51.48 19.28 42.27
CA PRO A 140 50.41 19.17 41.29
C PRO A 140 49.58 20.45 41.30
N LEU A 141 49.15 20.90 40.12
CA LEU A 141 48.28 22.07 39.99
C LEU A 141 46.82 21.65 40.05
N ILE A 142 46.03 22.33 40.88
CA ILE A 142 44.57 22.23 40.84
C ILE A 142 44.05 23.19 39.79
N LYS A 143 43.28 22.66 38.85
CA LYS A 143 42.72 23.40 37.72
C LYS A 143 41.26 23.05 37.52
N THR A 144 40.58 23.90 36.75
CA THR A 144 39.18 23.74 36.36
C THR A 144 39.08 23.54 34.86
N THR A 145 38.13 22.70 34.42
CA THR A 145 37.81 22.53 33.00
C THR A 145 36.33 22.22 32.82
N THR A 146 35.73 22.70 31.73
CA THR A 146 34.40 22.29 31.27
C THR A 146 34.47 21.12 30.27
N ASN A 147 35.66 20.79 29.75
CA ASN A 147 35.86 19.66 28.86
C ASN A 147 36.35 18.45 29.66
N PHE A 148 35.44 17.51 29.94
CA PHE A 148 35.68 16.28 30.69
C PHE A 148 36.79 15.42 30.06
N GLY A 149 36.94 15.45 28.73
CA GLY A 149 38.00 14.72 28.01
C GLY A 149 39.41 15.27 28.27
N THR A 150 39.54 16.43 28.90
CA THR A 150 40.84 16.97 29.36
C THR A 150 41.43 16.12 30.48
N VAL A 151 40.60 15.43 31.28
CA VAL A 151 41.03 14.63 32.42
C VAL A 151 41.12 13.16 32.00
N GLU A 152 42.30 12.76 31.53
CA GLU A 152 42.49 11.43 30.94
C GLU A 152 42.72 10.29 31.94
N GLY A 153 42.79 10.59 33.24
CA GLY A 153 43.01 9.58 34.29
C GLY A 153 44.46 9.10 34.41
N ASN A 154 45.42 9.79 33.77
CA ASN A 154 46.85 9.48 33.82
C ASN A 154 47.68 10.64 34.40
N LEU A 155 47.98 11.68 33.63
CA LEU A 155 48.66 12.88 34.16
C LEU A 155 47.71 13.75 34.98
N ARG A 156 46.39 13.59 34.76
CA ARG A 156 45.33 14.36 35.40
C ARG A 156 44.31 13.45 36.04
N THR A 157 43.89 13.80 37.25
CA THR A 157 42.83 13.08 37.97
C THR A 157 41.77 14.03 38.54
N VAL A 158 40.55 13.53 38.64
CA VAL A 158 39.38 14.26 39.14
C VAL A 158 39.49 14.46 40.65
N VAL A 159 39.15 15.64 41.13
CA VAL A 159 38.99 15.95 42.56
C VAL A 159 37.51 16.10 42.89
N ALA A 160 36.82 16.99 42.19
CA ALA A 160 35.39 17.25 42.40
C ALA A 160 34.71 17.70 41.10
N LEU A 161 33.41 17.48 41.04
CA LEU A 161 32.52 18.09 40.06
C LEU A 161 31.78 19.23 40.76
N VAL A 162 31.84 20.42 40.16
CA VAL A 162 31.17 21.60 40.71
C VAL A 162 30.27 22.17 39.64
N THR A 163 29.01 22.36 39.99
CA THR A 163 28.03 23.00 39.12
C THR A 163 27.60 24.32 39.75
N ARG A 164 27.62 25.39 38.95
CA ARG A 164 27.21 26.72 39.42
C ARG A 164 26.08 27.28 38.57
N TYR A 165 25.04 27.76 39.26
CA TYR A 165 23.93 28.49 38.67
C TYR A 165 23.57 29.69 39.52
N ASP A 166 23.87 30.87 38.97
CA ASP A 166 23.85 32.17 39.62
C ASP A 166 24.65 32.16 40.94
N ASP A 167 23.94 32.19 42.06
CA ASP A 167 24.49 32.24 43.41
C ASP A 167 24.55 30.86 44.08
N GLU A 168 24.05 29.81 43.41
CA GLU A 168 24.00 28.44 43.93
C GLU A 168 25.17 27.64 43.37
N ILE A 169 25.94 27.02 44.27
CA ILE A 169 27.08 26.16 43.93
C ILE A 169 26.81 24.79 44.54
N ASN A 170 26.67 23.80 43.66
CA ASN A 170 26.56 22.39 44.03
C ASN A 170 27.94 21.76 43.86
N ILE A 171 28.43 21.16 44.95
CA ILE A 171 29.70 20.47 44.99
C ILE A 171 29.41 18.98 45.10
N ILE A 172 30.19 18.19 44.37
CA ILE A 172 30.17 16.75 44.41
C ILE A 172 31.61 16.25 44.39
N GLU A 173 32.07 15.70 45.51
CA GLU A 173 33.41 15.13 45.61
C GLU A 173 33.53 13.81 44.82
N ARG A 174 34.63 13.65 44.06
CA ARG A 174 34.79 12.57 43.07
C ARG A 174 36.19 11.97 42.96
N GLY A 175 37.08 12.29 43.90
CA GLY A 175 38.49 11.89 43.83
C GLY A 175 38.83 10.48 44.32
N GLU A 176 37.98 9.80 45.09
CA GLU A 176 38.40 8.69 45.99
C GLU A 176 38.74 7.32 45.33
N TYR A 177 38.98 7.24 44.02
CA TYR A 177 39.04 5.94 43.32
C TYR A 177 40.44 5.56 42.82
N ASN A 178 41.06 4.57 43.46
CA ASN A 178 42.46 4.16 43.22
C ASN A 178 42.64 2.87 42.39
N ILE A 179 41.59 2.32 41.74
CA ILE A 179 41.68 1.08 40.93
C ILE A 179 41.25 1.35 39.48
N ASN A 180 41.96 0.77 38.52
CA ASN A 180 41.81 1.10 37.08
C ASN A 180 40.43 0.82 36.50
N HIS A 181 39.82 -0.31 36.86
CA HIS A 181 38.48 -0.62 36.40
C HIS A 181 37.39 0.31 37.01
N PRO A 182 37.35 0.55 38.34
CA PRO A 182 36.44 1.52 38.94
C PRO A 182 36.57 2.93 38.38
N HIS A 183 37.76 3.48 38.13
CA HIS A 183 37.88 4.83 37.56
C HIS A 183 37.27 4.93 36.16
N LYS A 184 37.65 4.02 35.24
CA LYS A 184 37.12 4.01 33.87
C LYS A 184 35.61 3.73 33.86
N ASN A 185 35.13 2.87 34.75
CA ASN A 185 33.70 2.59 34.90
C ASN A 185 32.96 3.81 35.48
N THR A 186 33.51 4.50 36.48
CA THR A 186 32.92 5.73 37.04
C THR A 186 32.90 6.84 36.00
N ALA A 187 33.97 7.07 35.25
CA ALA A 187 33.98 8.08 34.17
C ALA A 187 32.91 7.77 33.11
N ARG A 188 32.77 6.49 32.72
CA ARG A 188 31.68 6.03 31.84
C ARG A 188 30.30 6.26 32.45
N LEU A 189 30.11 5.91 33.72
CA LEU A 189 28.80 6.00 34.40
C LEU A 189 28.41 7.44 34.73
N VAL A 190 29.37 8.32 35.03
CA VAL A 190 29.12 9.77 35.22
C VAL A 190 28.72 10.42 33.90
N ALA A 191 29.28 9.99 32.77
CA ALA A 191 28.85 10.44 31.45
C ALA A 191 27.41 10.00 31.09
N LEU A 192 26.86 8.99 31.78
CA LEU A 192 25.44 8.62 31.67
C LEU A 192 24.52 9.48 32.56
N GLY A 193 25.08 10.42 33.33
CA GLY A 193 24.34 11.27 34.26
C GLY A 193 23.79 10.52 35.47
N MET A 194 22.86 11.16 36.19
CA MET A 194 22.16 10.55 37.31
C MET A 194 21.24 9.41 36.84
N GLN A 195 21.35 8.26 37.51
CA GLN A 195 20.58 7.05 37.24
C GLN A 195 19.67 6.72 38.41
N HIS A 196 18.45 6.30 38.11
CA HIS A 196 17.42 6.01 39.09
C HIS A 196 17.53 4.59 39.66
N ILE A 197 17.15 4.42 40.93
CA ILE A 197 17.00 3.15 41.64
C ILE A 197 15.56 3.08 42.16
N PRO A 198 14.92 1.90 42.28
CA PRO A 198 13.57 1.79 42.84
C PRO A 198 13.37 2.63 44.12
N GLY A 199 12.34 3.48 44.11
CA GLY A 199 12.16 4.60 45.04
C GLY A 199 12.14 5.93 44.29
N GLY A 200 12.19 7.10 44.94
CA GLY A 200 12.38 8.40 44.25
C GLY A 200 11.38 8.73 43.14
N THR A 201 10.20 8.09 43.17
CA THR A 201 9.20 8.14 42.11
C THR A 201 8.22 9.25 42.42
N VAL A 202 7.94 10.09 41.42
CA VAL A 202 6.90 11.12 41.55
C VAL A 202 5.55 10.42 41.60
N THR A 203 4.75 10.78 42.59
CA THR A 203 3.42 10.23 42.82
C THR A 203 2.40 11.36 42.91
N GLY A 204 1.13 10.98 42.74
CA GLY A 204 -0.01 11.89 42.71
C GLY A 204 -0.03 12.92 43.85
N ALA A 205 -0.64 14.06 43.56
CA ALA A 205 -0.94 15.12 44.50
C ALA A 205 -1.77 14.61 45.68
N ASN A 206 -1.71 15.33 46.82
CA ASN A 206 -2.72 15.13 47.86
C ASN A 206 -4.05 15.69 47.37
N ILE A 207 -5.14 14.94 47.58
CA ILE A 207 -6.48 15.29 47.08
C ILE A 207 -6.84 16.72 47.50
N GLY A 208 -7.24 17.54 46.53
CA GLY A 208 -7.66 18.93 46.71
C GLY A 208 -6.52 19.94 46.83
N THR A 209 -5.29 19.57 46.45
CA THR A 209 -4.14 20.49 46.47
C THR A 209 -3.34 20.43 45.16
N LEU A 210 -2.80 21.58 44.73
CA LEU A 210 -1.87 21.69 43.60
C LEU A 210 -0.44 21.23 43.98
N SER A 211 -0.32 20.07 44.62
CA SER A 211 0.94 19.55 45.16
C SER A 211 1.42 18.32 44.39
N PHE A 212 2.61 17.82 44.71
CA PHE A 212 3.04 16.48 44.30
C PHE A 212 3.93 15.88 45.38
N ASN A 213 4.10 14.56 45.33
CA ASN A 213 4.93 13.82 46.28
C ASN A 213 6.04 13.07 45.54
N ILE A 214 7.20 12.91 46.16
CA ILE A 214 8.25 12.00 45.70
C ILE A 214 8.51 11.00 46.81
N THR A 215 8.42 9.71 46.50
CA THR A 215 8.69 8.64 47.48
C THR A 215 10.15 8.67 47.90
N ALA A 216 10.48 8.24 49.12
CA ALA A 216 11.85 7.98 49.49
C ALA A 216 12.50 6.97 48.52
N GLY A 217 13.80 7.09 48.26
CA GLY A 217 14.51 6.23 47.31
C GLY A 217 15.96 6.60 47.16
N GLY A 218 16.58 6.25 46.03
CA GLY A 218 17.96 6.66 45.77
C GLY A 218 18.30 6.80 44.30
N PHE A 219 19.40 7.52 44.05
CA PHE A 219 19.98 7.73 42.73
C PHE A 219 21.45 7.36 42.74
N TYR A 220 21.97 6.91 41.61
CA TYR A 220 23.40 6.79 41.36
C TYR A 220 23.88 7.96 40.51
N LEU A 221 25.01 8.54 40.86
CA LEU A 221 25.80 9.33 39.91
C LEU A 221 27.19 8.72 39.86
N GLY A 222 27.52 8.10 38.72
CA GLY A 222 28.66 7.21 38.65
C GLY A 222 28.45 5.94 39.48
N VAL A 223 29.39 5.64 40.38
CA VAL A 223 29.29 4.51 41.33
C VAL A 223 28.79 4.93 42.72
N SER A 224 28.54 6.23 42.93
CA SER A 224 28.11 6.77 44.22
C SER A 224 26.59 6.77 44.33
N LYS A 225 26.06 6.21 45.42
CA LYS A 225 24.63 6.22 45.75
C LYS A 225 24.27 7.44 46.59
N PHE A 226 23.18 8.08 46.24
CA PHE A 226 22.52 9.17 46.97
C PHE A 226 21.17 8.68 47.44
N GLU A 227 20.84 8.88 48.71
CA GLU A 227 19.49 8.60 49.22
C GLU A 227 18.65 9.88 49.14
N GLN A 228 17.40 9.71 48.75
CA GLN A 228 16.36 10.73 48.70
C GLN A 228 15.38 10.48 49.85
N ASP A 229 15.24 11.46 50.74
CA ASP A 229 14.14 11.49 51.69
C ASP A 229 12.81 11.79 50.97
N ALA A 230 11.70 11.31 51.52
CA ALA A 230 10.39 11.58 50.93
C ALA A 230 10.14 13.09 50.83
N PHE A 231 9.73 13.55 49.66
CA PHE A 231 9.38 14.95 49.39
C PHE A 231 7.87 15.09 49.32
N ASN A 232 7.31 16.06 50.02
CA ASN A 232 5.89 16.38 49.99
C ASN A 232 5.68 17.90 49.98
N SER A 233 5.33 18.44 48.81
CA SER A 233 5.16 19.89 48.66
C SER A 233 3.93 20.44 49.40
N SER A 234 3.00 19.59 49.84
CA SER A 234 1.87 20.00 50.70
C SER A 234 2.20 20.01 52.20
N ALA A 235 3.30 19.37 52.61
CA ALA A 235 3.71 19.22 54.01
C ALA A 235 4.84 20.18 54.43
N GLY A 236 5.15 21.17 53.58
CA GLY A 236 6.12 22.23 53.87
C GLY A 236 7.40 22.17 53.05
N ASP A 237 7.68 21.07 52.35
CA ASP A 237 8.82 20.98 51.44
C ASP A 237 8.64 21.95 50.27
N THR A 238 9.74 22.54 49.81
CA THR A 238 9.71 23.56 48.76
C THR A 238 10.51 23.15 47.54
N PHE A 239 10.06 23.60 46.38
CA PHE A 239 10.75 23.45 45.11
C PHE A 239 11.04 24.80 44.46
N THR A 240 11.90 24.79 43.45
CA THR A 240 12.20 25.98 42.63
C THR A 240 11.50 25.87 41.28
N TYR A 241 10.65 26.84 40.95
CA TYR A 241 9.94 26.91 39.67
C TYR A 241 10.73 27.75 38.66
N TRP A 242 10.82 27.31 37.41
CA TRP A 242 11.62 27.95 36.36
C TRP A 242 10.77 28.35 35.15
N TYR A 243 11.01 29.55 34.63
CA TYR A 243 10.45 30.02 33.36
C TYR A 243 11.45 30.89 32.59
N GLU A 244 11.27 31.02 31.29
CA GLU A 244 12.10 31.89 30.45
C GLU A 244 11.53 33.31 30.39
N THR A 245 12.38 34.33 30.51
CA THR A 245 12.05 35.73 30.18
C THR A 245 12.49 36.13 28.76
N ALA A 246 13.36 35.33 28.16
CA ALA A 246 13.76 35.34 26.75
C ALA A 246 14.35 33.96 26.45
N PRO A 247 14.52 33.56 25.17
CA PRO A 247 15.11 32.26 24.84
C PRO A 247 16.46 32.04 25.53
N ASN A 248 16.58 30.97 26.32
CA ASN A 248 17.73 30.62 27.16
C ASN A 248 18.07 31.61 28.30
N VAL A 249 17.17 32.56 28.62
CA VAL A 249 17.30 33.47 29.77
C VAL A 249 16.28 33.07 30.82
N TRP A 250 16.77 32.36 31.84
CA TRP A 250 15.95 31.71 32.85
C TRP A 250 15.75 32.58 34.09
N THR A 251 14.55 32.55 34.65
CA THR A 251 14.22 33.14 35.94
C THR A 251 13.70 32.06 36.88
N LYS A 252 14.16 32.09 38.14
CA LYS A 252 13.74 31.17 39.19
C LYS A 252 12.76 31.79 40.19
N GLN A 253 11.80 30.99 40.62
CA GLN A 253 10.90 31.25 41.72
C GLN A 253 11.17 30.20 42.79
N ALA A 254 12.05 30.51 43.75
CA ALA A 254 12.37 29.60 44.85
C ALA A 254 11.24 29.55 45.90
N GLY A 255 11.26 28.54 46.75
CA GLY A 255 10.37 28.43 47.91
C GLY A 255 8.90 28.12 47.58
N GLN A 256 8.62 27.58 46.38
CA GLN A 256 7.26 27.24 45.98
C GLN A 256 6.80 25.92 46.61
N GLN A 257 5.50 25.83 46.90
CA GLN A 257 4.85 24.62 47.44
C GLN A 257 3.73 24.10 46.53
N LEU A 258 3.19 24.97 45.68
CA LEU A 258 2.06 24.69 44.80
C LEU A 258 2.44 24.86 43.33
N LEU A 259 1.98 23.94 42.50
CA LEU A 259 2.05 24.01 41.04
C LEU A 259 1.09 25.09 40.53
N SER A 260 1.40 25.66 39.37
CA SER A 260 0.55 26.68 38.76
C SER A 260 -0.60 26.05 37.98
N ASN A 261 -1.81 26.53 38.21
CA ASN A 261 -3.01 26.21 37.44
C ASN A 261 -3.51 27.40 36.60
N ALA A 262 -2.73 28.47 36.51
CA ALA A 262 -3.18 29.73 35.91
C ALA A 262 -2.27 30.23 34.80
N GLN A 263 -1.04 29.69 34.68
CA GLN A 263 -0.02 30.25 33.80
C GLN A 263 0.81 29.17 33.10
N TYR A 264 1.31 29.53 31.91
CA TYR A 264 2.29 28.76 31.15
C TYR A 264 3.41 29.68 30.66
N ALA A 265 4.56 29.11 30.28
CA ALA A 265 5.70 29.88 29.76
C ALA A 265 5.55 30.13 28.26
N THR A 266 5.95 31.31 27.77
CA THR A 266 5.91 31.62 26.32
C THR A 266 7.30 31.66 25.68
N GLY A 267 8.36 31.41 26.45
CA GLY A 267 9.74 31.70 26.04
C GLY A 267 10.14 33.17 26.16
N SER A 268 9.24 34.02 26.65
CA SER A 268 9.45 35.46 26.86
C SER A 268 8.80 35.99 28.14
N GLY A 269 8.39 35.10 29.04
CA GLY A 269 7.67 35.38 30.26
C GLY A 269 6.60 34.33 30.56
N LEU A 270 5.75 34.64 31.54
CA LEU A 270 4.56 33.87 31.88
C LEU A 270 3.32 34.53 31.29
N SER A 271 2.42 33.73 30.71
CA SER A 271 1.11 34.17 30.24
C SER A 271 0.01 33.35 30.91
N SER A 272 -1.20 33.90 30.97
CA SER A 272 -2.35 33.20 31.55
C SER A 272 -2.81 32.04 30.65
N LEU A 273 -3.17 30.92 31.26
CA LEU A 273 -3.89 29.85 30.57
C LEU A 273 -5.28 30.36 30.16
N THR A 274 -5.77 29.88 29.01
CA THR A 274 -7.14 30.19 28.58
C THR A 274 -8.13 29.34 29.37
N ASN A 275 -9.34 29.84 29.57
CA ASN A 275 -10.39 29.12 30.31
C ASN A 275 -10.61 27.71 29.73
N ASN A 276 -10.56 26.69 30.58
CA ASN A 276 -10.61 25.25 30.26
C ASN A 276 -9.40 24.65 29.52
N ASN A 277 -8.36 25.42 29.21
CA ASN A 277 -7.13 24.89 28.62
C ASN A 277 -6.21 24.27 29.68
N TRP A 278 -5.20 23.56 29.21
CA TRP A 278 -4.32 22.73 30.01
C TRP A 278 -2.88 23.23 29.95
N GLY A 279 -2.21 23.22 31.09
CA GLY A 279 -0.79 23.51 31.24
C GLY A 279 -0.03 22.29 31.77
N THR A 280 1.26 22.22 31.45
CA THR A 280 2.14 21.16 31.94
C THR A 280 3.21 21.72 32.89
N SER A 281 3.63 20.91 33.85
CA SER A 281 4.71 21.22 34.79
C SER A 281 5.66 20.05 34.89
N TRP A 282 6.90 20.27 34.49
CA TRP A 282 7.94 19.23 34.39
C TRP A 282 8.79 19.21 35.65
N ILE A 283 8.88 18.05 36.31
CA ILE A 283 9.47 17.90 37.63
C ILE A 283 10.84 17.25 37.48
N TYR A 284 11.87 17.96 37.91
CA TYR A 284 13.27 17.55 37.90
C TYR A 284 13.81 17.49 39.32
N ALA A 285 14.90 16.76 39.50
CA ALA A 285 15.71 16.87 40.70
C ALA A 285 17.20 16.96 40.35
N THR A 286 17.93 17.73 41.14
CA THR A 286 19.39 17.81 41.09
C THR A 286 20.00 17.29 42.38
N THR A 287 21.24 16.81 42.33
CA THR A 287 21.96 16.32 43.52
C THR A 287 23.08 17.27 43.94
N SER A 288 23.26 17.40 45.25
CA SER A 288 24.43 18.00 45.90
C SER A 288 24.91 17.11 47.05
N ASP A 289 26.07 17.41 47.65
CA ASP A 289 26.55 16.75 48.86
C ASP A 289 25.60 16.94 50.08
N THR A 290 24.62 17.85 49.99
CA THR A 290 23.63 18.13 51.04
C THR A 290 22.25 17.49 50.82
N GLY A 291 22.05 16.80 49.68
CA GLY A 291 20.80 16.10 49.33
C GLY A 291 20.30 16.42 47.92
N LEU A 292 19.06 16.01 47.63
CA LEU A 292 18.39 16.35 46.36
C LEU A 292 17.62 17.67 46.47
N HIS A 293 17.74 18.50 45.43
CA HIS A 293 16.97 19.72 45.25
C HIS A 293 15.92 19.53 44.15
N VAL A 294 14.66 19.85 44.45
CA VAL A 294 13.54 19.66 43.51
C VAL A 294 13.29 20.94 42.71
N HIS A 295 13.18 20.77 41.40
CA HIS A 295 12.91 21.85 40.46
C HIS A 295 11.70 21.54 39.61
N VAL A 296 10.94 22.56 39.23
CA VAL A 296 9.79 22.45 38.34
C VAL A 296 9.96 23.43 37.19
N LEU A 297 9.66 23.02 35.97
CA LEU A 297 9.71 23.85 34.77
C LEU A 297 8.30 24.00 34.19
N TYR A 298 7.91 25.24 33.88
CA TYR A 298 6.66 25.51 33.18
C TYR A 298 6.66 24.93 31.76
N GLY A 299 5.55 24.33 31.36
CA GLY A 299 5.27 23.99 29.96
C GLY A 299 5.18 25.23 29.09
N PHE A 300 5.47 25.07 27.80
CA PHE A 300 5.53 26.17 26.84
C PHE A 300 4.23 26.40 26.04
N GLU A 301 3.25 25.53 26.25
CA GLU A 301 2.03 25.48 25.45
C GLU A 301 0.79 25.67 26.32
N ASN A 302 -0.23 26.27 25.72
CA ASN A 302 -1.57 26.45 26.28
C ASN A 302 -2.49 25.47 25.55
N GLU A 303 -2.46 24.22 25.99
CA GLU A 303 -3.06 23.08 25.30
C GLU A 303 -4.58 23.18 25.35
N VAL A 304 -5.23 23.04 24.20
CA VAL A 304 -6.70 23.13 24.10
C VAL A 304 -7.34 21.84 24.63
N ASP A 305 -6.71 20.71 24.34
CA ASP A 305 -7.21 19.39 24.71
C ASP A 305 -6.35 18.74 25.81
N ARG A 306 -7.02 18.00 26.69
CA ARG A 306 -6.38 17.26 27.80
C ARG A 306 -5.34 16.26 27.28
N LEU A 307 -5.66 15.56 26.18
CA LEU A 307 -4.81 14.50 25.66
C LEU A 307 -3.47 15.04 25.15
N ASP A 308 -3.47 16.22 24.54
CA ASP A 308 -2.25 16.90 24.08
C ASP A 308 -1.36 17.27 25.27
N ALA A 309 -1.94 17.80 26.36
CA ALA A 309 -1.19 18.04 27.60
C ALA A 309 -0.65 16.74 28.25
N GLU A 310 -1.36 15.62 28.10
CA GLU A 310 -0.90 14.30 28.53
C GLU A 310 0.16 13.68 27.61
N GLN A 311 0.31 14.18 26.40
CA GLN A 311 1.32 13.71 25.43
C GLN A 311 2.39 14.75 25.14
N ALA A 312 2.32 15.91 25.80
CA ALA A 312 3.32 16.96 25.69
C ALA A 312 4.71 16.39 25.92
N ALA A 313 5.61 16.63 24.95
CA ALA A 313 7.00 16.25 25.04
C ALA A 313 7.75 17.13 26.05
N GLN A 314 8.86 16.61 26.56
CA GLN A 314 9.76 17.38 27.41
C GLN A 314 10.18 18.68 26.67
N PRO A 315 10.15 19.84 27.35
CA PRO A 315 10.61 21.08 26.75
C PRO A 315 12.03 20.97 26.18
N SER A 316 12.20 21.36 24.92
CA SER A 316 13.50 21.35 24.23
C SER A 316 14.48 22.38 24.79
N ARG A 317 13.96 23.41 25.46
CA ARG A 317 14.72 24.40 26.21
C ARG A 317 14.48 24.16 27.68
N VAL A 318 15.57 23.92 28.39
CA VAL A 318 15.61 23.64 29.83
C VAL A 318 16.72 24.50 30.44
N PRO A 319 16.56 24.97 31.69
CA PRO A 319 17.64 25.63 32.42
C PRO A 319 18.88 24.75 32.44
N GLU A 320 20.06 25.35 32.34
CA GLU A 320 21.31 24.58 32.28
C GLU A 320 21.50 23.69 33.53
N VAL A 321 20.95 24.11 34.69
CA VAL A 321 20.88 23.32 35.93
C VAL A 321 20.12 22.02 35.82
N LEU A 322 19.20 21.92 34.85
CA LEU A 322 18.39 20.72 34.61
C LEU A 322 18.93 19.89 33.43
N THR A 323 20.03 20.31 32.80
CA THR A 323 20.70 19.60 31.70
C THR A 323 22.03 18.96 32.09
N GLY A 324 22.59 19.34 33.24
CA GLY A 324 23.88 18.84 33.71
C GLY A 324 23.85 17.36 34.10
N THR A 325 25.02 16.77 34.31
CA THR A 325 25.14 15.36 34.73
C THR A 325 24.53 15.10 36.11
N THR A 326 24.30 16.16 36.88
CA THR A 326 23.74 16.18 38.23
C THR A 326 22.23 16.39 38.27
N ALA A 327 21.54 16.33 37.12
CA ALA A 327 20.09 16.51 37.01
C ALA A 327 19.41 15.27 36.42
N VAL A 328 18.17 15.03 36.84
CA VAL A 328 17.32 13.98 36.27
C VAL A 328 15.86 14.45 36.19
N LEU A 329 15.17 14.07 35.11
CA LEU A 329 13.72 14.25 34.98
C LEU A 329 13.01 13.15 35.78
N LEU A 330 12.06 13.52 36.63
CA LEU A 330 11.31 12.58 37.47
C LEU A 330 9.86 12.37 37.03
N GLY A 331 9.25 13.39 36.41
CA GLY A 331 7.85 13.31 36.01
C GLY A 331 7.27 14.59 35.41
N ARG A 332 5.96 14.56 35.13
CA ARG A 332 5.18 15.68 34.60
C ARG A 332 3.81 15.72 35.28
N ALA A 333 3.37 16.91 35.67
CA ALA A 333 2.01 17.18 36.11
C ALA A 333 1.22 17.91 35.01
N VAL A 334 -0.04 17.52 34.82
CA VAL A 334 -0.99 18.13 33.87
C VAL A 334 -2.12 18.77 34.65
N ILE A 335 -2.37 20.06 34.41
CA ILE A 335 -3.26 20.87 35.24
C ILE A 335 -4.16 21.70 34.32
N GLN A 336 -5.47 21.63 34.53
CA GLN A 336 -6.43 22.48 33.83
C GLN A 336 -6.47 23.87 34.49
N GLU A 337 -6.77 24.89 33.69
CA GLU A 337 -7.01 26.25 34.19
C GLU A 337 -8.04 26.26 35.33
N GLY A 338 -7.67 26.85 36.46
CA GLY A 338 -8.56 26.99 37.63
C GLY A 338 -8.78 25.71 38.46
N ALA A 339 -8.17 24.58 38.11
CA ALA A 339 -8.34 23.33 38.85
C ALA A 339 -7.75 23.39 40.28
N ALA A 340 -8.39 22.71 41.23
CA ALA A 340 -7.93 22.66 42.63
C ALA A 340 -6.79 21.65 42.88
N GLU A 341 -6.57 20.74 41.93
CA GLU A 341 -5.54 19.71 41.96
C GLU A 341 -5.08 19.36 40.53
N PRO A 342 -3.89 18.78 40.34
CA PRO A 342 -3.45 18.28 39.04
C PRO A 342 -4.33 17.12 38.62
N PHE A 343 -4.69 17.07 37.34
CA PHE A 343 -5.48 15.96 36.78
C PHE A 343 -4.66 14.67 36.77
N VAL A 344 -3.41 14.75 36.34
CA VAL A 344 -2.46 13.64 36.40
C VAL A 344 -1.08 14.14 36.81
N VAL A 345 -0.41 13.35 37.63
CA VAL A 345 1.02 13.47 37.90
C VAL A 345 1.65 12.14 37.50
N ALA A 346 2.35 12.13 36.37
CA ALA A 346 2.98 10.95 35.80
C ALA A 346 4.47 10.95 36.09
N SER A 347 5.03 9.79 36.44
CA SER A 347 6.49 9.62 36.59
C SER A 347 7.08 8.96 35.35
N VAL A 348 8.26 9.43 34.93
CA VAL A 348 9.05 8.82 33.84
C VAL A 348 9.38 7.35 34.08
N TYR A 349 9.38 6.91 35.34
CA TYR A 349 9.71 5.54 35.73
C TYR A 349 8.50 4.61 35.75
N ALA A 350 7.29 5.17 35.64
CA ALA A 350 6.03 4.41 35.63
C ALA A 350 5.38 4.41 34.25
N VAL A 351 5.50 5.50 33.49
CA VAL A 351 4.90 5.70 32.17
C VAL A 351 5.92 6.40 31.28
N ASP A 352 6.01 6.01 30.00
CA ASP A 352 6.82 6.75 29.04
C ASP A 352 6.17 8.10 28.75
N ILE A 353 6.77 9.17 29.28
CA ILE A 353 6.32 10.56 29.09
C ILE A 353 7.32 11.36 28.25
N ASN A 354 8.35 10.71 27.72
CA ASN A 354 9.46 11.36 27.00
C ASN A 354 9.24 11.40 25.48
N GLN A 355 8.14 10.85 24.99
CA GLN A 355 7.80 10.85 23.57
C GLN A 355 6.42 11.47 23.37
N ALA A 356 6.37 12.52 22.54
CA ALA A 356 5.12 12.89 21.92
C ALA A 356 4.73 11.72 21.01
N ALA A 357 3.60 11.06 21.29
CA ALA A 357 2.98 10.25 20.27
C ALA A 357 2.66 11.19 19.10
N ALA A 358 3.00 10.80 17.88
CA ALA A 358 2.56 11.53 16.71
C ALA A 358 1.04 11.39 16.61
N THR A 359 0.29 12.30 17.23
CA THR A 359 -1.16 12.43 17.11
C THR A 359 -1.56 12.95 15.74
N SER A 360 -0.60 13.51 15.00
CA SER A 360 -0.74 13.93 13.61
C SER A 360 0.62 13.88 12.90
N HIS A 361 0.61 13.49 11.63
CA HIS A 361 1.79 13.48 10.75
C HIS A 361 2.45 14.88 10.60
N ASN A 362 1.76 15.95 11.01
CA ASN A 362 2.23 17.34 10.88
C ASN A 362 3.41 17.71 11.80
N TYR A 363 3.67 16.93 12.84
CA TYR A 363 4.68 17.24 13.84
C TYR A 363 6.05 16.61 13.56
N LEU A 364 6.21 15.89 12.44
CA LEU A 364 7.51 15.35 12.01
C LEU A 364 8.28 16.42 11.21
N SER A 365 9.26 17.06 11.85
CA SER A 365 10.15 18.02 11.19
C SER A 365 10.93 17.34 10.06
N GLY A 366 10.77 17.81 8.81
CA GLY A 366 11.49 17.29 7.64
C GLY A 366 10.70 16.33 6.74
N LEU A 367 9.46 16.00 7.09
CA LEU A 367 8.52 15.24 6.24
C LEU A 367 7.23 16.02 5.91
N GLN A 368 7.25 17.34 6.07
CA GLN A 368 6.11 18.24 5.91
C GLN A 368 5.91 18.61 4.43
N GLY A 369 4.86 18.09 3.82
CA GLY A 369 4.47 18.39 2.43
C GLY A 369 3.45 19.53 2.27
N GLY A 370 2.92 20.12 3.35
CA GLY A 370 1.93 21.19 3.21
C GLY A 370 1.72 22.12 4.42
N GLY A 371 1.13 23.28 4.15
CA GLY A 371 0.76 24.33 5.11
C GLY A 371 -0.50 24.02 5.92
N ALA A 372 -0.92 24.96 6.77
CA ALA A 372 -1.94 24.79 7.83
C ALA A 372 -3.37 24.36 7.39
N ASN A 373 -3.61 24.10 6.10
CA ASN A 373 -4.88 23.62 5.55
C ASN A 373 -4.69 22.65 4.36
N GLU A 374 -3.53 22.00 4.22
CA GLU A 374 -3.25 21.09 3.09
C GLU A 374 -3.40 19.63 3.51
N PHE A 375 -3.90 18.79 2.59
CA PHE A 375 -4.13 17.35 2.82
C PHE A 375 -2.81 16.58 2.66
N TYR A 376 -2.00 16.66 3.73
CA TYR A 376 -0.86 15.84 4.20
C TYR A 376 0.21 15.26 3.26
N HIS A 377 0.01 15.08 1.96
CA HIS A 377 1.07 14.70 1.03
C HIS A 377 1.01 15.42 -0.31
N LEU A 378 0.04 16.33 -0.47
CA LEU A 378 -0.20 17.06 -1.70
C LEU A 378 -0.56 18.50 -1.34
N THR A 379 0.11 19.46 -1.97
CA THR A 379 -0.34 20.86 -1.97
C THR A 379 -1.76 20.94 -2.52
N SER A 380 -2.50 22.02 -2.22
CA SER A 380 -3.83 22.22 -2.82
C SER A 380 -3.81 22.16 -4.35
N ASP A 381 -2.70 22.57 -4.97
CA ASP A 381 -2.48 22.49 -6.42
C ASP A 381 -2.23 21.04 -6.88
N GLU A 382 -1.51 20.22 -6.12
CA GLU A 382 -1.28 18.80 -6.42
C GLU A 382 -2.51 17.94 -6.18
N LEU A 383 -3.29 18.23 -5.13
CA LEU A 383 -4.60 17.63 -4.91
C LEU A 383 -5.55 18.01 -6.05
N THR A 384 -5.53 19.26 -6.51
CA THR A 384 -6.33 19.69 -7.67
C THR A 384 -5.91 18.97 -8.95
N LYS A 385 -4.60 18.68 -9.12
CA LYS A 385 -4.12 17.86 -10.24
C LYS A 385 -4.57 16.41 -10.14
N LEU A 386 -4.48 15.80 -8.96
CA LEU A 386 -4.96 14.42 -8.73
C LEU A 386 -6.48 14.34 -8.89
N GLN A 387 -7.25 15.26 -8.29
CA GLN A 387 -8.70 15.34 -8.45
C GLN A 387 -9.14 15.67 -9.88
N GLY A 388 -8.32 16.42 -10.62
CA GLY A 388 -8.54 16.72 -12.04
C GLY A 388 -8.13 15.59 -13.00
N GLU A 389 -7.30 14.64 -12.57
CA GLU A 389 -6.81 13.49 -13.36
C GLU A 389 -7.42 12.14 -12.94
N ILE A 390 -8.36 12.11 -11.96
CA ILE A 390 -9.08 10.88 -11.61
C ILE A 390 -10.06 10.55 -12.74
N ILE A 391 -9.75 9.45 -13.42
CA ILE A 391 -10.64 8.84 -14.39
C ILE A 391 -11.83 8.24 -13.63
N THR A 392 -13.00 8.83 -13.79
CA THR A 392 -14.23 8.35 -13.15
C THR A 392 -14.90 7.32 -14.05
N TRP A 393 -15.24 6.14 -13.52
CA TRP A 393 -15.88 5.08 -14.31
C TRP A 393 -17.38 4.96 -14.04
N LEU A 394 -18.17 5.00 -15.10
CA LEU A 394 -19.59 4.64 -15.08
C LEU A 394 -19.80 3.32 -15.85
N PRO A 395 -20.35 2.28 -15.21
CA PRO A 395 -20.44 0.92 -15.77
C PRO A 395 -21.24 0.82 -17.06
N SER A 396 -22.18 1.73 -17.27
CA SER A 396 -23.05 1.74 -18.43
C SER A 396 -23.42 3.17 -18.79
N TRP A 397 -23.50 3.44 -20.09
CA TRP A 397 -24.00 4.71 -20.59
C TRP A 397 -25.48 4.87 -20.28
N VAL A 398 -25.85 6.05 -19.81
CA VAL A 398 -27.22 6.50 -19.57
C VAL A 398 -27.35 7.90 -20.15
N SER A 399 -28.55 8.29 -20.58
CA SER A 399 -28.74 9.66 -21.08
C SER A 399 -28.50 10.67 -19.96
N GLY A 400 -27.54 11.57 -20.17
CA GLY A 400 -27.10 12.53 -19.17
C GLY A 400 -25.87 13.31 -19.62
N GLU A 401 -25.40 14.21 -18.77
CA GLU A 401 -24.17 14.97 -19.00
C GLU A 401 -22.98 14.21 -18.40
N TYR A 402 -21.95 14.02 -19.21
CA TYR A 402 -20.70 13.34 -18.86
C TYR A 402 -19.58 14.40 -18.80
N PRO A 403 -18.99 14.69 -17.62
CA PRO A 403 -17.81 15.55 -17.54
C PRO A 403 -16.63 14.93 -18.29
N ALA A 404 -15.62 15.74 -18.62
CA ALA A 404 -14.36 15.25 -19.21
C ALA A 404 -13.70 14.18 -18.33
N LEU A 405 -12.95 13.26 -18.96
CA LEU A 405 -12.25 12.14 -18.33
C LEU A 405 -13.16 11.12 -17.63
N LEU A 406 -14.44 11.08 -18.00
CA LEU A 406 -15.38 10.06 -17.53
C LEU A 406 -15.39 8.88 -18.50
N MET A 407 -15.02 7.72 -18.01
CA MET A 407 -15.10 6.46 -18.75
C MET A 407 -16.48 5.84 -18.64
N THR A 408 -17.06 5.45 -19.77
CA THR A 408 -18.32 4.70 -19.76
C THR A 408 -18.34 3.61 -20.80
N ARG A 409 -19.29 2.68 -20.64
CA ARG A 409 -19.51 1.59 -21.57
C ARG A 409 -20.88 1.68 -22.22
N ASP A 410 -20.91 1.73 -23.55
CA ASP A 410 -22.14 1.70 -24.36
C ASP A 410 -22.11 0.45 -25.25
N GLY A 411 -22.72 -0.63 -24.78
CA GLY A 411 -22.63 -1.95 -25.42
C GLY A 411 -21.18 -2.48 -25.42
N ASP A 412 -20.62 -2.75 -26.59
CA ASP A 412 -19.23 -3.23 -26.72
C ASP A 412 -18.19 -2.09 -26.68
N TRP A 413 -18.64 -0.83 -26.63
CA TRP A 413 -17.79 0.35 -26.71
C TRP A 413 -17.42 0.84 -25.31
N THR A 414 -16.13 0.79 -24.98
CA THR A 414 -15.58 1.44 -23.79
C THR A 414 -14.88 2.72 -24.21
N MET A 415 -15.42 3.86 -23.79
CA MET A 415 -15.01 5.19 -24.22
C MET A 415 -14.71 6.08 -23.02
N ILE A 416 -13.87 7.09 -23.20
CA ILE A 416 -13.65 8.18 -22.24
C ILE A 416 -14.06 9.51 -22.88
N SER A 417 -14.78 10.35 -22.17
CA SER A 417 -15.12 11.69 -22.65
C SER A 417 -13.85 12.57 -22.65
N ASN A 418 -13.55 13.23 -23.77
CA ASN A 418 -12.40 14.15 -23.86
C ASN A 418 -12.77 15.60 -23.49
N LYS A 419 -14.07 15.91 -23.42
CA LYS A 419 -14.65 17.13 -22.87
C LYS A 419 -16.03 16.82 -22.28
N THR A 420 -16.63 17.77 -21.58
CA THR A 420 -18.00 17.62 -21.09
C THR A 420 -18.98 17.48 -22.25
N THR A 421 -19.74 16.38 -22.28
CA THR A 421 -20.65 16.04 -23.39
C THR A 421 -21.90 15.31 -22.92
N SER A 422 -23.01 15.47 -23.64
CA SER A 422 -24.21 14.64 -23.50
C SER A 422 -24.42 13.72 -24.70
N GLU A 423 -23.47 13.69 -25.62
CA GLU A 423 -23.53 12.88 -26.83
C GLU A 423 -23.29 11.40 -26.49
N ARG A 424 -23.85 10.51 -27.31
CA ARG A 424 -23.76 9.07 -27.06
C ARG A 424 -22.39 8.51 -27.49
N PRO A 425 -21.72 7.68 -26.67
CA PRO A 425 -20.37 7.18 -26.96
C PRO A 425 -20.30 6.17 -28.10
N SER A 426 -21.29 5.29 -28.27
CA SER A 426 -21.30 4.35 -29.41
C SER A 426 -21.64 5.08 -30.72
N PRO A 427 -21.20 4.59 -31.89
CA PRO A 427 -21.58 5.19 -33.16
C PRO A 427 -23.11 5.19 -33.34
N GLN A 428 -23.64 6.29 -33.85
CA GLN A 428 -25.06 6.47 -34.12
C GLN A 428 -25.32 6.37 -35.63
N GLU A 429 -26.40 5.68 -35.99
CA GLU A 429 -26.86 5.58 -37.37
C GLU A 429 -27.27 6.97 -37.90
N ILE A 430 -26.83 7.31 -39.12
CA ILE A 430 -27.21 8.53 -39.83
C ILE A 430 -28.07 8.14 -41.02
N GLY A 431 -29.26 8.74 -41.11
CA GLY A 431 -30.14 8.61 -42.27
C GLY A 431 -30.70 7.19 -42.47
N ASP A 432 -31.41 7.02 -43.58
CA ASP A 432 -32.00 5.73 -43.95
C ASP A 432 -30.94 4.79 -44.55
N LYS A 433 -31.22 3.48 -44.49
CA LYS A 433 -30.39 2.42 -45.09
C LYS A 433 -30.25 2.63 -46.59
N GLN A 434 -29.04 2.42 -47.10
CA GLN A 434 -28.70 2.52 -48.50
C GLN A 434 -28.41 1.14 -49.09
N TYR A 435 -28.62 1.00 -50.40
CA TYR A 435 -28.51 -0.26 -51.13
C TYR A 435 -27.53 -0.11 -52.30
N GLY A 436 -26.74 -1.14 -52.56
CA GLY A 436 -25.78 -1.15 -53.67
C GLY A 436 -26.46 -1.18 -55.03
N VAL A 437 -27.57 -1.90 -55.13
CA VAL A 437 -28.44 -1.94 -56.31
C VAL A 437 -29.77 -1.28 -55.95
N ASP A 438 -30.41 -0.62 -56.93
CA ASP A 438 -31.71 0.03 -56.72
C ASP A 438 -32.75 -1.02 -56.27
N PRO A 439 -33.39 -0.84 -55.09
CA PRO A 439 -34.42 -1.75 -54.61
C PRO A 439 -35.61 -1.93 -55.56
N ASP A 440 -35.90 -0.90 -56.36
CA ASP A 440 -37.00 -0.91 -57.35
C ASP A 440 -36.54 -1.38 -58.74
N GLY A 441 -35.27 -1.76 -58.87
CA GLY A 441 -34.67 -2.28 -60.09
C GLY A 441 -35.33 -3.58 -60.56
N VAL A 442 -35.84 -3.59 -61.79
CA VAL A 442 -36.48 -4.78 -62.37
C VAL A 442 -35.42 -5.69 -63.00
N PHE A 443 -35.16 -6.83 -62.37
CA PHE A 443 -34.25 -7.83 -62.92
C PHE A 443 -34.84 -8.56 -64.13
N THR A 444 -34.01 -8.76 -65.14
CA THR A 444 -34.27 -9.65 -66.27
C THR A 444 -33.48 -10.94 -66.11
N GLU A 445 -34.03 -12.05 -66.61
CA GLU A 445 -33.37 -13.35 -66.59
C GLU A 445 -32.42 -13.48 -67.78
N SER A 446 -31.20 -13.96 -67.51
CA SER A 446 -30.21 -14.34 -68.51
C SER A 446 -29.70 -15.75 -68.22
N GLN A 447 -29.18 -16.44 -69.24
CA GLN A 447 -28.81 -17.86 -69.11
C GLN A 447 -27.49 -18.19 -69.82
N ASN A 448 -26.75 -19.15 -69.25
CA ASN A 448 -25.58 -19.73 -69.88
C ASN A 448 -25.39 -21.20 -69.46
N THR A 449 -24.85 -22.05 -70.33
CA THR A 449 -24.64 -23.49 -70.04
C THR A 449 -23.29 -23.79 -69.37
N SER A 450 -22.53 -22.77 -68.98
CA SER A 450 -21.27 -22.88 -68.23
C SER A 450 -21.39 -22.30 -66.83
N VAL A 451 -20.31 -22.37 -66.05
CA VAL A 451 -20.21 -21.66 -64.78
C VAL A 451 -20.31 -20.16 -65.03
N VAL A 452 -21.29 -19.51 -64.41
CA VAL A 452 -21.47 -18.06 -64.47
C VAL A 452 -20.81 -17.44 -63.25
N ARG A 453 -19.90 -16.50 -63.45
CA ARG A 453 -19.33 -15.69 -62.36
C ARG A 453 -19.70 -14.24 -62.55
N MET A 454 -20.33 -13.67 -61.54
CA MET A 454 -20.75 -12.26 -61.49
C MET A 454 -19.95 -11.57 -60.40
N LEU A 455 -19.44 -10.37 -60.67
CA LEU A 455 -18.63 -9.61 -59.71
C LEU A 455 -19.17 -8.19 -59.61
N HIS A 456 -19.30 -7.67 -58.39
CA HIS A 456 -19.46 -6.25 -58.10
C HIS A 456 -18.28 -5.78 -57.25
N LYS A 457 -17.57 -4.75 -57.72
CA LYS A 457 -16.53 -4.04 -56.96
C LYS A 457 -17.09 -2.72 -56.45
N PHE A 458 -17.00 -2.51 -55.15
CA PHE A 458 -17.45 -1.33 -54.43
C PHE A 458 -16.23 -0.51 -53.98
N VAL A 459 -16.21 0.77 -54.31
CA VAL A 459 -15.20 1.74 -53.87
C VAL A 459 -15.91 2.83 -53.08
N LEU A 460 -15.68 2.93 -51.77
CA LEU A 460 -16.35 3.90 -50.89
C LEU A 460 -15.74 5.30 -51.04
N ASP A 461 -15.78 5.87 -52.25
CA ASP A 461 -15.16 7.15 -52.60
C ASP A 461 -16.03 8.38 -52.25
N LYS A 462 -17.24 8.18 -51.73
CA LYS A 462 -18.22 9.25 -51.45
C LYS A 462 -18.12 9.87 -50.07
N GLY A 463 -17.09 9.51 -49.28
CA GLY A 463 -16.84 10.09 -47.96
C GLY A 463 -17.78 9.59 -46.85
N GLN A 464 -18.62 8.59 -47.12
CA GLN A 464 -19.48 7.97 -46.12
C GLN A 464 -18.78 6.78 -45.46
N SER A 465 -18.84 6.73 -44.13
CA SER A 465 -18.37 5.61 -43.32
C SER A 465 -19.55 5.05 -42.54
N GLY A 466 -19.51 3.76 -42.21
CA GLY A 466 -20.66 3.11 -41.57
C GLY A 466 -20.52 1.60 -41.48
N TYR A 467 -21.67 0.93 -41.40
CA TYR A 467 -21.76 -0.51 -41.28
C TYR A 467 -22.24 -1.12 -42.58
N VAL A 468 -21.57 -2.19 -43.02
CA VAL A 468 -22.17 -3.12 -43.97
C VAL A 468 -22.95 -4.14 -43.15
N GLU A 469 -24.27 -4.02 -43.20
CA GLU A 469 -25.19 -4.81 -42.38
C GLU A 469 -25.40 -6.20 -42.97
N ALA A 470 -25.47 -6.29 -44.30
CA ALA A 470 -25.64 -7.56 -45.00
C ALA A 470 -25.12 -7.50 -46.43
N VAL A 471 -24.60 -8.63 -46.91
CA VAL A 471 -24.51 -8.92 -48.34
C VAL A 471 -25.75 -9.73 -48.72
N LYS A 472 -26.41 -9.35 -49.82
CA LYS A 472 -27.53 -10.11 -50.38
C LYS A 472 -27.16 -10.66 -51.73
N VAL A 473 -27.65 -11.86 -52.01
CA VAL A 473 -27.57 -12.46 -53.34
C VAL A 473 -28.95 -12.91 -53.81
N ARG A 474 -29.18 -12.88 -55.12
CA ARG A 474 -30.43 -13.30 -55.77
C ARG A 474 -30.09 -14.09 -57.02
N LEU A 475 -30.81 -15.19 -57.21
CA LEU A 475 -30.77 -15.98 -58.44
C LEU A 475 -32.22 -16.22 -58.92
N PRO A 476 -32.50 -16.26 -60.23
CA PRO A 476 -33.85 -16.52 -60.74
C PRO A 476 -34.35 -17.89 -60.31
N VAL A 477 -33.47 -18.90 -60.39
CA VAL A 477 -33.74 -20.26 -59.96
C VAL A 477 -32.59 -20.72 -59.08
N TRP A 478 -32.94 -21.27 -57.93
CA TRP A 478 -32.01 -21.98 -57.06
C TRP A 478 -32.70 -23.22 -56.51
N ASP A 479 -31.99 -24.34 -56.53
CA ASP A 479 -32.32 -25.56 -55.82
C ASP A 479 -31.11 -26.04 -55.02
N LYS A 480 -31.34 -26.99 -54.11
CA LYS A 480 -30.28 -27.61 -53.28
C LYS A 480 -29.23 -28.36 -54.12
N ASP A 481 -29.52 -28.59 -55.40
CA ASP A 481 -28.71 -29.38 -56.30
C ASP A 481 -27.75 -28.49 -57.10
N SER A 482 -27.97 -27.17 -57.12
CA SER A 482 -27.14 -26.18 -57.79
C SER A 482 -25.95 -25.76 -56.94
N TYR A 483 -24.78 -25.61 -57.57
CA TYR A 483 -23.59 -25.08 -56.92
C TYR A 483 -23.62 -23.56 -56.90
N SER A 484 -23.35 -22.98 -55.72
CA SER A 484 -23.18 -21.53 -55.57
C SER A 484 -22.01 -21.22 -54.63
N ARG A 485 -21.17 -20.25 -54.98
CA ARG A 485 -20.08 -19.77 -54.12
C ARG A 485 -20.12 -18.26 -54.08
N VAL A 486 -20.08 -17.70 -52.87
CA VAL A 486 -20.00 -16.26 -52.66
C VAL A 486 -18.65 -15.92 -52.02
N THR A 487 -17.85 -15.14 -52.73
CA THR A 487 -16.56 -14.65 -52.24
C THR A 487 -16.66 -13.16 -51.95
N ILE A 488 -16.36 -12.77 -50.72
CA ILE A 488 -16.32 -11.38 -50.26
C ILE A 488 -14.86 -11.04 -49.95
N ALA A 489 -14.25 -10.18 -50.73
CA ALA A 489 -12.87 -9.75 -50.58
C ALA A 489 -12.81 -8.28 -50.16
N ASN A 490 -12.25 -7.97 -49.00
CA ASN A 490 -11.85 -6.61 -48.66
C ASN A 490 -10.45 -6.38 -49.23
N ILE A 491 -10.37 -5.62 -50.32
CA ILE A 491 -9.13 -5.40 -51.08
C ILE A 491 -8.19 -4.50 -50.28
N THR A 492 -8.71 -3.50 -49.57
CA THR A 492 -7.92 -2.59 -48.75
C THR A 492 -7.31 -3.31 -47.54
N ALA A 493 -8.06 -4.20 -46.89
CA ALA A 493 -7.59 -4.97 -45.73
C ALA A 493 -6.90 -6.30 -46.10
N ASN A 494 -6.88 -6.66 -47.39
CA ASN A 494 -6.38 -7.94 -47.91
C ASN A 494 -6.98 -9.18 -47.20
N THR A 495 -8.28 -9.14 -46.91
CA THR A 495 -9.03 -10.26 -46.30
C THR A 495 -10.05 -10.81 -47.27
N VAL A 496 -10.26 -12.13 -47.23
CA VAL A 496 -11.20 -12.84 -48.12
C VAL A 496 -12.04 -13.79 -47.28
N THR A 497 -13.35 -13.69 -47.43
CA THR A 497 -14.33 -14.61 -46.85
C THR A 497 -15.03 -15.36 -47.98
N VAL A 498 -15.05 -16.68 -47.91
CA VAL A 498 -15.71 -17.54 -48.90
C VAL A 498 -16.87 -18.26 -48.21
N ILE A 499 -18.05 -18.18 -48.82
CA ILE A 499 -19.26 -18.90 -48.40
C ILE A 499 -19.58 -19.89 -49.52
N ASP A 500 -19.31 -21.17 -49.25
CA ASP A 500 -19.57 -22.28 -50.16
C ASP A 500 -20.98 -22.82 -50.00
N ASN A 501 -21.68 -22.99 -51.12
CA ASN A 501 -23.06 -23.49 -51.24
C ASN A 501 -24.03 -22.93 -50.19
N PRO A 502 -24.18 -21.59 -50.09
CA PRO A 502 -25.19 -21.01 -49.21
C PRO A 502 -26.59 -21.49 -49.59
N ILE A 503 -27.47 -21.64 -48.59
CA ILE A 503 -28.89 -21.92 -48.84
C ILE A 503 -29.52 -20.63 -49.38
N LEU A 504 -29.90 -20.62 -50.65
CA LEU A 504 -30.51 -19.46 -51.31
C LEU A 504 -32.01 -19.67 -51.54
N LYS A 505 -32.68 -18.61 -51.96
CA LYS A 505 -34.08 -18.64 -52.38
C LYS A 505 -34.20 -18.39 -53.88
N SER A 506 -35.10 -19.11 -54.53
CA SER A 506 -35.43 -18.89 -55.94
C SER A 506 -36.18 -17.56 -56.09
N ASP A 507 -35.66 -16.70 -56.96
CA ASP A 507 -36.20 -15.38 -57.32
C ASP A 507 -36.47 -14.43 -56.13
N GLU A 508 -35.73 -14.58 -55.04
CA GLU A 508 -35.81 -13.72 -53.86
C GLU A 508 -34.41 -13.39 -53.34
N TRP A 509 -34.24 -12.21 -52.74
CA TRP A 509 -33.00 -11.84 -52.07
C TRP A 509 -32.76 -12.74 -50.85
N THR A 510 -31.56 -13.30 -50.77
CA THR A 510 -31.09 -14.07 -49.61
C THR A 510 -30.02 -13.27 -48.87
N TYR A 511 -30.19 -13.10 -47.56
CA TYR A 511 -29.24 -12.40 -46.70
C TYR A 511 -28.12 -13.35 -46.28
N LEU A 512 -26.88 -12.97 -46.56
CA LEU A 512 -25.69 -13.68 -46.11
C LEU A 512 -25.15 -12.97 -44.86
N ALA A 513 -25.01 -13.73 -43.77
CA ALA A 513 -24.54 -13.20 -42.50
C ALA A 513 -23.06 -12.80 -42.63
N ILE A 514 -22.83 -11.50 -42.63
CA ILE A 514 -21.53 -10.91 -42.37
C ILE A 514 -21.58 -10.38 -40.94
N GLY A 515 -20.59 -10.71 -40.11
CA GLY A 515 -20.46 -10.04 -38.81
C GLY A 515 -20.37 -8.54 -39.05
N SER A 516 -21.09 -7.73 -38.28
CA SER A 516 -21.20 -6.27 -38.43
C SER A 516 -19.81 -5.63 -38.50
N SER A 517 -19.35 -5.39 -39.73
CA SER A 517 -18.00 -4.91 -40.01
C SER A 517 -18.08 -3.42 -40.32
N ILE A 518 -17.36 -2.62 -39.55
CA ILE A 518 -17.20 -1.19 -39.82
C ILE A 518 -16.39 -1.05 -41.11
N ILE A 519 -16.91 -0.27 -42.06
CA ILE A 519 -16.22 0.06 -43.29
C ILE A 519 -16.03 1.58 -43.35
N THR A 520 -14.80 2.01 -43.58
CA THR A 520 -14.43 3.42 -43.67
C THR A 520 -14.48 3.90 -45.11
N ALA A 521 -14.71 5.21 -45.30
CA ALA A 521 -14.53 5.87 -46.58
C ALA A 521 -13.13 5.55 -47.16
N GLY A 522 -13.08 5.29 -48.47
CA GLY A 522 -11.89 4.84 -49.19
C GLY A 522 -11.68 3.33 -49.19
N THR A 523 -12.46 2.55 -48.44
CA THR A 523 -12.37 1.08 -48.50
C THR A 523 -12.83 0.57 -49.86
N GLU A 524 -12.09 -0.38 -50.40
CA GLU A 524 -12.44 -1.14 -51.59
C GLU A 524 -12.77 -2.58 -51.21
N PHE A 525 -13.96 -3.05 -51.60
CA PHE A 525 -14.32 -4.45 -51.44
C PHE A 525 -14.98 -5.00 -52.71
N LEU A 526 -14.87 -6.31 -52.90
CA LEU A 526 -15.33 -7.03 -54.07
C LEU A 526 -16.18 -8.21 -53.62
N ILE A 527 -17.34 -8.35 -54.24
CA ILE A 527 -18.25 -9.48 -54.01
C ILE A 527 -18.38 -10.23 -55.34
N GLN A 528 -18.07 -11.52 -55.30
CA GLN A 528 -18.18 -12.43 -56.42
C GLN A 528 -19.21 -13.51 -56.10
N LEU A 529 -20.15 -13.74 -57.02
CA LEU A 529 -21.10 -14.85 -56.99
C LEU A 529 -20.79 -15.78 -58.17
N GLU A 530 -20.35 -17.00 -57.87
CA GLU A 530 -20.22 -18.09 -58.83
C GLU A 530 -21.43 -19.00 -58.72
N PHE A 531 -22.00 -19.39 -59.85
CA PHE A 531 -23.18 -20.24 -59.90
C PHE A 531 -23.14 -21.19 -61.10
N TYR A 532 -23.49 -22.46 -60.87
CA TYR A 532 -23.85 -23.39 -61.93
C TYR A 532 -24.90 -24.40 -61.46
N ASN A 533 -25.80 -24.79 -62.38
CA ASN A 533 -26.83 -25.78 -62.09
C ASN A 533 -26.25 -27.20 -62.17
N SER A 534 -26.44 -28.01 -61.12
CA SER A 534 -26.11 -29.45 -61.05
C SER A 534 -27.34 -30.23 -60.58
N SER A 535 -27.46 -31.53 -60.84
CA SER A 535 -28.53 -32.35 -60.23
C SER A 535 -27.93 -33.31 -59.21
N ALA A 536 -28.50 -33.38 -58.00
CA ALA A 536 -27.92 -34.13 -56.88
C ALA A 536 -28.33 -35.61 -56.84
N THR A 537 -28.71 -36.23 -57.97
CA THR A 537 -29.26 -37.60 -57.97
C THR A 537 -28.33 -38.66 -58.58
N ALA A 538 -27.05 -38.36 -58.80
CA ALA A 538 -26.07 -39.37 -59.26
C ALA A 538 -24.71 -39.28 -58.53
N GLY A 539 -24.72 -38.78 -57.29
CA GLY A 539 -23.50 -38.71 -56.49
C GLY A 539 -23.04 -40.10 -56.02
N ILE A 540 -21.76 -40.42 -56.17
CA ILE A 540 -21.17 -41.66 -55.66
C ILE A 540 -20.59 -41.36 -54.28
N ASN A 541 -21.11 -42.01 -53.23
CA ASN A 541 -20.57 -41.92 -51.87
C ASN A 541 -20.07 -43.30 -51.42
N GLY A 542 -18.79 -43.41 -51.09
CA GLY A 542 -18.17 -44.64 -50.62
C GLY A 542 -16.85 -44.41 -49.88
N GLY A 543 -16.41 -45.44 -49.14
CA GLY A 543 -15.16 -45.40 -48.38
C GLY A 543 -14.03 -46.18 -49.07
N TRP A 544 -12.85 -45.58 -49.19
CA TRP A 544 -11.64 -46.25 -49.66
C TRP A 544 -10.43 -45.90 -48.81
N THR A 545 -9.42 -46.77 -48.79
CA THR A 545 -8.12 -46.44 -48.19
C THR A 545 -7.27 -45.70 -49.22
N SER A 546 -6.78 -44.51 -48.86
CA SER A 546 -5.87 -43.73 -49.70
C SER A 546 -4.52 -44.43 -49.88
N ASN A 547 -3.95 -44.37 -51.07
CA ASN A 547 -2.58 -44.79 -51.34
C ASN A 547 -1.91 -43.82 -52.31
N VAL A 548 -0.66 -43.45 -52.05
CA VAL A 548 0.10 -42.53 -52.92
C VAL A 548 0.96 -43.37 -53.85
N GLY A 549 0.63 -43.38 -55.13
CA GLY A 549 1.32 -44.23 -56.10
C GLY A 549 0.66 -44.26 -57.46
N THR A 550 1.34 -44.87 -58.42
CA THR A 550 0.86 -45.08 -59.79
C THR A 550 0.59 -46.56 -60.04
N GLY A 551 -0.46 -46.88 -60.80
CA GLY A 551 -0.87 -48.25 -61.13
C GLY A 551 -2.23 -48.64 -60.54
N GLU A 552 -2.68 -49.87 -60.80
CA GLU A 552 -3.96 -50.40 -60.33
C GLU A 552 -3.95 -50.55 -58.78
N PRO A 553 -4.94 -49.99 -58.05
CA PRO A 553 -5.04 -50.11 -56.60
C PRO A 553 -5.43 -51.53 -56.17
N SER A 554 -5.04 -51.92 -54.94
CA SER A 554 -5.59 -53.15 -54.34
C SER A 554 -7.09 -52.96 -54.04
N ALA A 555 -7.81 -54.06 -53.78
CA ALA A 555 -9.19 -54.00 -53.33
C ALA A 555 -9.35 -53.06 -52.13
N GLN A 556 -10.43 -52.25 -52.13
CA GLN A 556 -10.74 -51.27 -51.07
C GLN A 556 -9.77 -50.09 -50.96
N GLN A 557 -8.99 -49.83 -52.01
CA GLN A 557 -8.06 -48.71 -52.07
C GLN A 557 -8.32 -47.82 -53.30
N PHE A 558 -7.82 -46.58 -53.23
CA PHE A 558 -7.59 -45.76 -54.41
C PHE A 558 -6.14 -45.29 -54.43
N ASN A 559 -5.60 -45.12 -55.64
CA ASN A 559 -4.28 -44.59 -55.89
C ASN A 559 -4.38 -43.14 -56.37
N ILE A 560 -3.62 -42.24 -55.75
CA ILE A 560 -3.43 -40.85 -56.17
C ILE A 560 -1.95 -40.64 -56.51
N ASP A 561 -1.67 -40.11 -57.69
CA ASP A 561 -0.31 -39.97 -58.22
C ASP A 561 0.53 -38.90 -57.50
N SER A 562 -0.13 -37.84 -57.02
CA SER A 562 0.49 -36.75 -56.27
C SER A 562 -0.50 -36.12 -55.30
N LEU A 563 -0.08 -35.91 -54.05
CA LEU A 563 -0.90 -35.27 -53.02
C LEU A 563 -0.96 -33.74 -53.13
N SER A 564 0.01 -33.11 -53.80
CA SER A 564 0.11 -31.66 -53.94
C SER A 564 -0.40 -31.13 -55.27
N ASN A 565 -0.41 -31.98 -56.30
CA ASN A 565 -0.91 -31.63 -57.64
C ASN A 565 -1.30 -32.92 -58.39
N PRO A 566 -2.42 -33.56 -58.01
CA PRO A 566 -2.88 -34.79 -58.65
C PRO A 566 -3.17 -34.58 -60.13
N THR A 567 -2.69 -35.51 -60.96
CA THR A 567 -3.02 -35.57 -62.40
C THR A 567 -3.81 -36.83 -62.76
N VAL A 568 -3.72 -37.87 -61.93
CA VAL A 568 -4.43 -39.13 -62.13
C VAL A 568 -4.88 -39.70 -60.78
N ILE A 569 -6.14 -40.10 -60.70
CA ILE A 569 -6.67 -40.89 -59.59
C ILE A 569 -7.26 -42.18 -60.15
N GLU A 570 -6.98 -43.32 -59.51
CA GLU A 570 -7.54 -44.61 -59.88
C GLU A 570 -8.19 -45.27 -58.67
N ILE A 571 -9.48 -45.62 -58.77
CA ILE A 571 -10.31 -46.10 -57.65
C ILE A 571 -10.67 -47.56 -57.88
N SER A 572 -10.49 -48.42 -56.87
CA SER A 572 -10.94 -49.81 -56.93
C SER A 572 -12.47 -49.91 -56.96
N HIS A 573 -13.01 -50.84 -57.76
CA HIS A 573 -14.44 -51.13 -57.80
C HIS A 573 -15.00 -51.68 -56.49
N THR A 574 -14.16 -52.19 -55.59
CA THR A 574 -14.62 -52.64 -54.25
C THR A 574 -14.34 -51.56 -53.22
N ASP A 575 -15.36 -51.13 -52.48
CA ASP A 575 -15.21 -50.17 -51.37
C ASP A 575 -14.89 -50.88 -50.03
N LEU A 576 -14.67 -50.09 -48.97
CA LEU A 576 -14.37 -50.59 -47.62
C LEU A 576 -15.52 -51.39 -47.00
N ASP A 577 -16.76 -51.19 -47.47
CA ASP A 577 -17.94 -51.98 -47.06
C ASP A 577 -18.04 -53.31 -47.82
N GLY A 578 -17.15 -53.55 -48.79
CA GLY A 578 -17.10 -54.76 -49.60
C GLY A 578 -18.14 -54.80 -50.73
N LEU A 579 -18.75 -53.66 -51.06
CA LEU A 579 -19.70 -53.51 -52.16
C LEU A 579 -18.97 -53.30 -53.49
N ASN A 580 -19.55 -53.80 -54.58
CA ASN A 580 -19.04 -53.56 -55.93
C ASN A 580 -19.70 -52.30 -56.51
N ARG A 581 -18.86 -51.32 -56.85
CA ARG A 581 -19.18 -49.96 -57.32
C ARG A 581 -18.85 -49.73 -58.79
N SER A 582 -18.56 -50.78 -59.57
CA SER A 582 -18.09 -50.64 -60.96
C SER A 582 -19.04 -49.85 -61.86
N SER A 583 -20.34 -50.10 -61.80
CA SER A 583 -21.32 -49.40 -62.64
C SER A 583 -21.47 -47.91 -62.30
N GLU A 584 -21.22 -47.54 -61.04
CA GLU A 584 -21.27 -46.14 -60.58
C GLU A 584 -20.00 -45.42 -61.03
N LEU A 585 -18.82 -46.00 -60.73
CA LEU A 585 -17.52 -45.43 -61.06
C LEU A 585 -17.30 -45.32 -62.58
N ASP A 586 -17.71 -46.31 -63.38
CA ASP A 586 -17.61 -46.24 -64.84
C ASP A 586 -18.53 -45.16 -65.46
N GLY A 587 -19.51 -44.67 -64.70
CA GLY A 587 -20.48 -43.65 -65.12
C GLY A 587 -20.03 -42.20 -64.89
N VAL A 588 -18.89 -41.97 -64.24
CA VAL A 588 -18.35 -40.61 -63.99
C VAL A 588 -17.98 -39.93 -65.30
N SER A 589 -18.49 -38.72 -65.56
CA SER A 589 -18.20 -37.96 -66.77
C SER A 589 -17.08 -36.93 -66.59
N ILE A 590 -16.62 -36.34 -67.70
CA ILE A 590 -15.79 -35.12 -67.67
C ILE A 590 -16.55 -34.04 -66.89
N ASP A 591 -15.80 -33.16 -66.22
CA ASP A 591 -16.27 -32.08 -65.34
C ASP A 591 -16.88 -32.54 -64.00
N SER A 592 -16.88 -33.84 -63.71
CA SER A 592 -17.24 -34.34 -62.37
C SER A 592 -16.27 -33.83 -61.32
N ILE A 593 -16.77 -33.47 -60.14
CA ILE A 593 -15.96 -33.06 -59.00
C ILE A 593 -15.86 -34.24 -58.04
N MET A 594 -14.63 -34.60 -57.67
CA MET A 594 -14.37 -35.63 -56.67
C MET A 594 -13.78 -35.00 -55.42
N ASN A 595 -14.42 -35.23 -54.28
CA ASN A 595 -13.95 -34.81 -52.97
C ASN A 595 -13.53 -36.02 -52.13
N PHE A 596 -12.28 -36.01 -51.70
CA PHE A 596 -11.70 -37.04 -50.84
C PHE A 596 -11.35 -36.40 -49.51
N HIS A 597 -11.94 -36.87 -48.41
CA HIS A 597 -11.63 -36.37 -47.07
C HIS A 597 -11.29 -37.50 -46.11
N GLU A 598 -10.29 -37.28 -45.26
CA GLU A 598 -9.94 -38.26 -44.23
C GLU A 598 -11.09 -38.37 -43.23
N THR A 599 -11.62 -39.58 -43.03
CA THR A 599 -12.80 -39.80 -42.18
C THR A 599 -12.57 -39.40 -40.72
N ALA A 600 -11.31 -39.47 -40.25
CA ALA A 600 -10.93 -39.08 -38.89
C ALA A 600 -10.46 -37.61 -38.77
N ASP A 601 -10.24 -36.91 -39.89
CA ASP A 601 -9.69 -35.55 -39.91
C ASP A 601 -10.24 -34.77 -41.11
N LEU A 602 -11.46 -34.23 -40.94
CA LEU A 602 -12.19 -33.48 -41.97
C LEU A 602 -11.46 -32.20 -42.42
N SER A 603 -10.43 -31.77 -41.69
CA SER A 603 -9.62 -30.61 -42.06
C SER A 603 -8.61 -30.90 -43.17
N ARG A 604 -8.43 -32.19 -43.54
CA ARG A 604 -7.58 -32.67 -44.61
C ARG A 604 -8.41 -33.29 -45.72
N SER A 605 -8.42 -32.63 -46.87
CA SER A 605 -9.15 -33.06 -48.05
C SER A 605 -8.38 -32.75 -49.32
N VAL A 606 -8.74 -33.43 -50.41
CA VAL A 606 -8.33 -33.10 -51.77
C VAL A 606 -9.57 -33.08 -52.64
N GLU A 607 -9.78 -31.96 -53.32
CA GLU A 607 -10.89 -31.76 -54.25
C GLU A 607 -10.33 -31.61 -55.66
N VAL A 608 -10.82 -32.42 -56.59
CA VAL A 608 -10.32 -32.47 -57.96
C VAL A 608 -11.46 -32.47 -58.98
N GLN A 609 -11.17 -31.98 -60.18
CA GLN A 609 -12.07 -32.04 -61.32
C GLN A 609 -11.61 -33.11 -62.31
N VAL A 610 -12.52 -33.93 -62.84
CA VAL A 610 -12.25 -34.87 -63.93
C VAL A 610 -12.09 -34.11 -65.25
N THR A 611 -10.95 -34.22 -65.90
CA THR A 611 -10.59 -33.40 -67.08
C THR A 611 -10.61 -34.16 -68.40
N GLY A 612 -10.85 -35.47 -68.37
CA GLY A 612 -10.83 -36.32 -69.55
C GLY A 612 -11.64 -37.60 -69.35
N VAL A 613 -11.82 -38.35 -70.44
CA VAL A 613 -12.61 -39.59 -70.43
C VAL A 613 -11.96 -40.62 -69.49
N PRO A 614 -12.71 -41.22 -68.53
CA PRO A 614 -12.18 -42.26 -67.67
C PRO A 614 -11.67 -43.47 -68.47
N ASP A 615 -10.58 -44.06 -68.01
CA ASP A 615 -10.01 -45.29 -68.55
C ASP A 615 -10.59 -46.50 -67.82
N LEU A 616 -11.39 -47.29 -68.55
CA LEU A 616 -12.13 -48.46 -68.06
C LEU A 616 -11.44 -49.79 -68.41
N THR A 617 -10.15 -49.78 -68.79
CA THR A 617 -9.46 -50.98 -69.28
C THR A 617 -9.10 -51.99 -68.19
N ALA A 618 -9.01 -51.57 -66.93
CA ALA A 618 -8.75 -52.43 -65.79
C ALA A 618 -10.02 -53.19 -65.37
N THR A 619 -9.86 -54.44 -64.91
CA THR A 619 -11.02 -55.29 -64.56
C THR A 619 -11.60 -54.97 -63.18
N ASN A 620 -10.83 -54.36 -62.27
CA ASN A 620 -11.24 -54.14 -60.87
C ASN A 620 -11.08 -52.68 -60.41
N SER A 621 -10.84 -51.73 -61.31
CA SER A 621 -10.66 -50.31 -61.01
C SER A 621 -11.06 -49.43 -62.18
N THR A 622 -11.27 -48.15 -61.90
CA THR A 622 -11.53 -47.10 -62.90
C THR A 622 -10.52 -45.96 -62.72
N LYS A 623 -9.86 -45.53 -63.81
CA LYS A 623 -8.82 -44.48 -63.79
C LYS A 623 -9.35 -43.16 -64.36
N TYR A 624 -9.10 -42.06 -63.67
CA TYR A 624 -9.56 -40.71 -63.99
C TYR A 624 -8.40 -39.74 -64.20
N PRO A 625 -8.31 -39.05 -65.34
CA PRO A 625 -7.46 -37.87 -65.48
C PRO A 625 -8.11 -36.69 -64.73
N VAL A 626 -7.36 -36.03 -63.85
CA VAL A 626 -7.89 -34.99 -62.96
C VAL A 626 -7.00 -33.75 -62.88
N THR A 627 -7.56 -32.64 -62.41
CA THR A 627 -6.81 -31.46 -61.98
C THR A 627 -7.26 -31.02 -60.60
N LEU A 628 -6.31 -30.53 -59.79
CA LEU A 628 -6.58 -30.02 -58.45
C LEU A 628 -7.46 -28.77 -58.47
N ILE A 629 -8.51 -28.76 -57.65
CA ILE A 629 -9.32 -27.56 -57.36
C ILE A 629 -8.79 -26.93 -56.07
N THR A 630 -8.80 -27.68 -54.97
CA THR A 630 -8.36 -27.18 -53.66
C THR A 630 -7.91 -28.31 -52.73
N LEU A 631 -7.23 -27.91 -51.65
CA LEU A 631 -6.84 -28.77 -50.53
C LEU A 631 -7.52 -28.28 -49.25
N GLY A 632 -7.73 -29.20 -48.31
CA GLY A 632 -8.23 -28.85 -46.98
C GLY A 632 -7.32 -27.86 -46.25
N ILE A 633 -7.84 -27.19 -45.22
CA ILE A 633 -7.12 -26.16 -44.45
C ILE A 633 -5.80 -26.67 -43.84
N ASN A 634 -5.71 -27.96 -43.54
CA ASN A 634 -4.49 -28.61 -43.03
C ASN A 634 -3.70 -29.37 -44.12
N GLY A 635 -4.01 -29.11 -45.38
CA GLY A 635 -3.41 -29.71 -46.58
C GLY A 635 -4.14 -30.96 -47.07
N SER A 636 -3.51 -31.64 -48.03
CA SER A 636 -4.05 -32.85 -48.66
C SER A 636 -4.21 -34.01 -47.67
N ILE A 637 -5.00 -35.00 -48.09
CA ILE A 637 -5.11 -36.31 -47.45
C ILE A 637 -3.73 -36.99 -47.37
N ARG A 638 -3.55 -37.88 -46.40
CA ARG A 638 -2.33 -38.68 -46.22
C ARG A 638 -2.53 -40.09 -46.78
N GLY A 639 -1.45 -40.74 -47.19
CA GLY A 639 -1.48 -42.15 -47.60
C GLY A 639 -1.81 -43.09 -46.44
N ASN A 640 -2.42 -44.22 -46.77
CA ASN A 640 -2.88 -45.27 -45.87
C ASN A 640 -3.88 -44.79 -44.81
N LYS A 641 -4.81 -43.91 -45.21
CA LYS A 641 -5.89 -43.42 -44.35
C LYS A 641 -7.25 -43.79 -44.91
N THR A 642 -8.18 -44.12 -44.01
CA THR A 642 -9.59 -44.27 -44.35
C THR A 642 -10.11 -42.92 -44.82
N THR A 643 -10.60 -42.92 -46.05
CA THR A 643 -11.02 -41.71 -46.76
C THR A 643 -12.44 -41.94 -47.25
N SER A 644 -13.28 -40.93 -47.03
CA SER A 644 -14.62 -40.86 -47.57
C SER A 644 -14.56 -40.09 -48.88
N VAL A 645 -15.19 -40.65 -49.90
CA VAL A 645 -15.12 -40.15 -51.27
C VAL A 645 -16.54 -39.83 -51.73
N ASP A 646 -16.72 -38.58 -52.14
CA ASP A 646 -17.94 -38.06 -52.73
C ASP A 646 -17.64 -37.60 -54.15
N ILE A 647 -18.39 -38.11 -55.14
CA ILE A 647 -18.21 -37.75 -56.54
C ILE A 647 -19.51 -37.14 -57.07
N ASP A 648 -19.45 -35.88 -57.46
CA ASP A 648 -20.55 -35.13 -58.06
C ASP A 648 -20.42 -35.15 -59.59
N ILE A 649 -21.43 -35.69 -60.26
CA ILE A 649 -21.48 -35.81 -61.73
C ILE A 649 -22.38 -34.70 -62.31
N PRO A 650 -21.87 -33.76 -63.12
CA PRO A 650 -22.67 -32.67 -63.69
C PRO A 650 -23.66 -33.16 -64.74
N ILE A 651 -24.82 -32.49 -64.84
CA ILE A 651 -25.75 -32.63 -65.98
C ILE A 651 -25.92 -31.29 -66.71
N SER A 652 -26.23 -31.34 -68.01
CA SER A 652 -26.37 -30.14 -68.85
C SER A 652 -27.74 -29.46 -68.67
N GLN A 653 -27.85 -28.54 -67.72
CA GLN A 653 -28.95 -27.56 -67.61
C GLN A 653 -28.37 -26.13 -67.60
N PRO A 654 -29.04 -25.14 -68.22
CA PRO A 654 -28.55 -23.76 -68.23
C PRO A 654 -28.60 -23.13 -66.83
N SER A 655 -27.52 -22.45 -66.45
CA SER A 655 -27.42 -21.60 -65.26
C SER A 655 -28.13 -20.27 -65.53
N LEU A 656 -29.22 -20.03 -64.81
CA LEU A 656 -29.99 -18.78 -64.88
C LEU A 656 -29.44 -17.76 -63.87
N TYR A 657 -29.31 -16.49 -64.29
CA TYR A 657 -28.85 -15.41 -63.42
C TYR A 657 -29.61 -14.11 -63.66
N ASN A 658 -29.69 -13.27 -62.63
CA ASN A 658 -30.39 -11.98 -62.69
C ASN A 658 -29.49 -10.88 -63.26
N ARG A 659 -30.05 -10.03 -64.14
CA ARG A 659 -29.35 -8.89 -64.75
C ARG A 659 -30.25 -7.66 -64.90
N ILE A 660 -29.72 -6.48 -64.58
CA ILE A 660 -30.25 -5.17 -64.97
C ILE A 660 -29.20 -4.51 -65.87
N ALA A 661 -29.56 -4.27 -67.13
CA ALA A 661 -28.63 -3.73 -68.12
C ALA A 661 -28.30 -2.25 -67.82
N ASP A 662 -27.03 -1.88 -67.92
CA ASP A 662 -26.53 -0.50 -67.75
C ASP A 662 -26.94 0.21 -66.45
N HIS A 663 -27.27 -0.56 -65.41
CA HIS A 663 -27.76 -0.05 -64.11
C HIS A 663 -26.81 0.98 -63.51
N PHE A 664 -25.51 0.66 -63.45
CA PHE A 664 -24.50 1.47 -62.78
C PHE A 664 -24.09 2.73 -63.57
N VAL A 665 -24.63 2.93 -64.78
CA VAL A 665 -24.55 4.21 -65.50
C VAL A 665 -25.59 5.19 -64.97
N THR A 666 -26.78 4.69 -64.64
CA THR A 666 -27.94 5.52 -64.27
C THR A 666 -28.08 5.67 -62.76
N TYR A 667 -27.64 4.65 -62.01
CA TYR A 667 -27.72 4.60 -60.55
C TYR A 667 -26.36 4.25 -59.95
N GLN A 668 -25.87 5.10 -59.06
CA GLN A 668 -24.76 4.83 -58.16
C GLN A 668 -25.24 5.18 -56.76
N PRO A 669 -25.03 4.32 -55.74
CA PRO A 669 -25.45 4.65 -54.40
C PRO A 669 -24.58 5.76 -53.81
N ASP A 670 -25.15 6.51 -52.86
CA ASP A 670 -24.46 7.66 -52.27
C ASP A 670 -23.26 7.28 -51.38
N PHE A 671 -23.12 6.00 -51.02
CA PHE A 671 -21.98 5.52 -50.21
C PHE A 671 -20.79 5.03 -51.04
N ALA A 672 -20.97 4.62 -52.30
CA ALA A 672 -19.90 3.98 -53.08
C ALA A 672 -20.06 4.11 -54.60
N THR A 673 -18.95 4.07 -55.32
CA THR A 673 -18.92 3.82 -56.75
C THR A 673 -18.79 2.33 -57.02
N ILE A 674 -19.69 1.78 -57.83
CA ILE A 674 -19.77 0.36 -58.17
C ILE A 674 -19.40 0.11 -59.63
N SER A 675 -18.62 -0.94 -59.85
CA SER A 675 -18.32 -1.51 -61.18
C SER A 675 -18.58 -3.01 -61.18
N SER A 676 -18.92 -3.56 -62.35
CA SER A 676 -19.33 -4.97 -62.47
C SER A 676 -18.46 -5.74 -63.46
N GLU A 677 -18.32 -7.06 -63.29
CA GLU A 677 -17.74 -7.95 -64.30
C GLU A 677 -18.54 -9.26 -64.41
N LEU A 678 -18.49 -9.89 -65.59
CA LEU A 678 -19.18 -11.16 -65.87
C LEU A 678 -18.24 -12.12 -66.61
N TYR A 679 -18.24 -13.38 -66.20
CA TYR A 679 -17.48 -14.45 -66.83
C TYR A 679 -18.37 -15.64 -67.15
N TYR A 680 -18.15 -16.25 -68.32
CA TYR A 680 -18.68 -17.56 -68.70
C TYR A 680 -17.51 -18.55 -68.76
N GLY A 681 -17.45 -19.47 -67.80
CA GLY A 681 -16.24 -20.25 -67.54
C GLY A 681 -15.05 -19.33 -67.30
N ALA A 682 -13.98 -19.47 -68.09
CA ALA A 682 -12.80 -18.62 -68.01
C ALA A 682 -12.88 -17.33 -68.86
N ALA A 683 -13.92 -17.14 -69.67
CA ALA A 683 -14.00 -16.03 -70.62
C ALA A 683 -14.79 -14.83 -70.07
N GLN A 684 -14.13 -13.69 -69.92
CA GLN A 684 -14.76 -12.43 -69.53
C GLN A 684 -15.69 -11.91 -70.64
N GLN A 685 -16.86 -11.44 -70.25
CA GLN A 685 -17.85 -10.83 -71.13
C GLN A 685 -17.71 -9.31 -71.17
N PRO A 686 -18.07 -8.64 -72.28
CA PRO A 686 -18.00 -7.19 -72.39
C PRO A 686 -19.15 -6.55 -71.60
N SER A 687 -18.93 -6.30 -70.32
CA SER A 687 -19.79 -5.44 -69.49
C SER A 687 -19.01 -4.92 -68.28
N LEU A 688 -19.14 -3.61 -67.99
CA LEU A 688 -18.60 -2.96 -66.78
C LEU A 688 -19.70 -2.26 -65.96
N THR A 689 -20.94 -2.25 -66.45
CA THR A 689 -22.00 -1.31 -66.04
C THR A 689 -23.33 -1.96 -65.69
N ASP A 690 -23.44 -3.28 -65.73
CA ASP A 690 -24.67 -4.00 -65.41
C ASP A 690 -24.75 -4.32 -63.91
N ALA A 691 -25.96 -4.34 -63.34
CA ALA A 691 -26.16 -4.92 -62.02
C ALA A 691 -26.58 -6.39 -62.14
N TYR A 692 -25.92 -7.26 -61.38
CA TYR A 692 -26.27 -8.66 -61.21
C TYR A 692 -26.96 -8.88 -59.86
N GLY A 693 -27.35 -10.13 -59.56
CA GLY A 693 -27.99 -10.52 -58.31
C GLY A 693 -27.08 -10.47 -57.08
N ILE A 694 -26.37 -9.35 -56.88
CA ILE A 694 -25.46 -9.06 -55.77
C ILE A 694 -25.81 -7.66 -55.25
N ASP A 695 -26.09 -7.53 -53.97
CA ASP A 695 -26.43 -6.27 -53.31
C ASP A 695 -25.77 -6.17 -51.92
N VAL A 696 -25.62 -4.95 -51.42
CA VAL A 696 -25.08 -4.62 -50.11
C VAL A 696 -26.03 -3.68 -49.40
N VAL A 697 -26.32 -3.95 -48.12
CA VAL A 697 -27.00 -3.00 -47.24
C VAL A 697 -25.97 -2.22 -46.47
N PHE A 698 -25.94 -0.90 -46.69
CA PHE A 698 -25.06 0.02 -45.99
C PHE A 698 -25.87 0.94 -45.09
N GLN A 699 -25.47 1.05 -43.83
CA GLN A 699 -26.00 2.03 -42.89
C GLN A 699 -24.89 3.01 -42.55
N GLN A 700 -25.03 4.27 -42.96
CA GLN A 700 -24.08 5.32 -42.56
C GLN A 700 -24.12 5.46 -41.03
N ALA A 701 -22.96 5.66 -40.42
CA ALA A 701 -22.87 5.94 -38.99
C ALA A 701 -21.79 6.99 -38.72
N SER A 702 -22.00 7.82 -37.71
CA SER A 702 -20.97 8.70 -37.15
C SER A 702 -20.77 8.43 -35.68
N ILE A 703 -19.63 8.85 -35.19
CA ILE A 703 -19.34 8.87 -33.77
C ILE A 703 -19.05 10.31 -33.35
N SER A 704 -19.44 10.64 -32.12
CA SER A 704 -19.17 11.94 -31.55
C SER A 704 -17.65 12.16 -31.39
N ASN A 705 -17.20 13.38 -31.69
CA ASN A 705 -15.81 13.79 -31.47
C ASN A 705 -15.47 13.96 -29.98
N ASP A 706 -16.47 13.93 -29.12
CA ASP A 706 -16.36 14.20 -27.68
C ASP A 706 -15.86 12.97 -26.89
N TRP A 707 -15.70 11.84 -27.59
CA TRP A 707 -15.33 10.55 -27.02
C TRP A 707 -14.02 10.02 -27.62
N ASP A 708 -13.17 9.48 -26.74
CA ASP A 708 -11.95 8.77 -27.09
C ASP A 708 -12.13 7.27 -26.77
N LEU A 709 -11.71 6.42 -27.72
CA LEU A 709 -11.84 4.97 -27.58
C LEU A 709 -10.77 4.41 -26.64
N ILE A 710 -11.22 3.62 -25.67
CA ILE A 710 -10.36 2.88 -24.76
C ILE A 710 -10.31 1.40 -25.15
N ALA A 711 -11.47 0.79 -25.42
CA ALA A 711 -11.56 -0.62 -25.81
C ALA A 711 -12.87 -0.93 -26.56
N LEU A 712 -12.81 -1.92 -27.46
CA LEU A 712 -13.96 -2.49 -28.14
C LEU A 712 -14.02 -4.00 -27.86
N SER A 713 -15.04 -4.47 -27.16
CA SER A 713 -15.16 -5.88 -26.78
C SER A 713 -16.10 -6.63 -27.74
N GLY A 714 -15.60 -7.06 -28.90
CA GLY A 714 -16.40 -7.84 -29.88
C GLY A 714 -15.61 -8.75 -30.82
N GLY A 715 -14.27 -8.73 -30.77
CA GLY A 715 -13.43 -9.56 -31.64
C GLY A 715 -13.06 -10.89 -31.00
N SER A 716 -13.46 -12.00 -31.63
CA SER A 716 -12.88 -13.32 -31.36
C SER A 716 -11.38 -13.28 -31.63
N GLY A 717 -10.57 -13.36 -30.58
CA GLY A 717 -9.17 -13.79 -30.56
C GLY A 717 -8.26 -13.27 -31.70
N GLY A 718 -7.60 -12.13 -31.48
CA GLY A 718 -6.53 -11.66 -32.34
C GLY A 718 -5.78 -10.48 -31.72
N SER A 719 -4.48 -10.64 -31.54
CA SER A 719 -3.56 -9.68 -30.93
C SER A 719 -3.64 -8.27 -31.52
N GLY A 720 -3.62 -7.29 -30.61
CA GLY A 720 -3.29 -5.86 -30.78
C GLY A 720 -3.09 -5.34 -32.21
N SER A 721 -4.14 -4.77 -32.78
CA SER A 721 -4.06 -3.66 -33.73
C SER A 721 -5.40 -2.92 -33.77
N GLY A 722 -5.73 -2.23 -32.69
CA GLY A 722 -7.02 -1.56 -32.48
C GLY A 722 -6.95 -0.04 -32.59
N VAL A 723 -6.16 0.51 -33.51
CA VAL A 723 -6.02 1.98 -33.67
C VAL A 723 -6.25 2.45 -35.12
N ASP A 724 -6.06 1.59 -36.12
CA ASP A 724 -6.05 2.06 -37.52
C ASP A 724 -7.44 2.18 -38.17
N THR A 725 -8.45 1.43 -37.70
CA THR A 725 -9.83 1.52 -38.26
C THR A 725 -10.64 2.71 -37.72
N PHE A 726 -10.22 3.29 -36.58
CA PHE A 726 -10.99 4.30 -35.86
C PHE A 726 -10.58 5.75 -36.17
N SER A 727 -9.32 5.98 -36.54
CA SER A 727 -8.83 7.32 -36.88
C SER A 727 -9.58 7.97 -38.06
N ALA A 728 -10.25 7.16 -38.91
CA ALA A 728 -10.99 7.63 -40.08
C ALA A 728 -12.48 7.97 -39.83
N LEU A 729 -13.03 7.66 -38.64
CA LEU A 729 -14.39 8.08 -38.23
C LEU A 729 -14.39 9.39 -37.43
N LYS A 730 -13.22 9.86 -37.01
CA LYS A 730 -13.04 11.17 -36.39
C LYS A 730 -12.71 12.22 -37.45
N ASP A 731 -13.36 13.37 -37.37
CA ASP A 731 -12.85 14.59 -38.00
C ASP A 731 -11.85 15.21 -37.02
N THR A 732 -10.59 14.75 -37.04
CA THR A 732 -9.57 15.19 -36.09
C THR A 732 -9.13 16.63 -36.39
N PRO A 733 -9.28 17.59 -35.45
CA PRO A 733 -8.58 18.87 -35.54
C PRO A 733 -7.06 18.66 -35.47
N PRO A 734 -6.25 19.52 -36.11
CA PRO A 734 -4.78 19.34 -36.25
C PRO A 734 -3.98 19.25 -34.94
N ASP A 735 -4.58 19.62 -33.80
CA ASP A 735 -3.84 19.86 -32.56
C ASP A 735 -3.56 18.59 -31.72
N TYR A 736 -4.04 17.41 -32.15
CA TYR A 736 -3.92 16.17 -31.36
C TYR A 736 -2.71 15.26 -31.67
N ILE A 737 -1.76 15.68 -32.53
CA ILE A 737 -0.62 14.84 -32.94
C ILE A 737 0.54 14.78 -31.90
N THR A 738 0.51 15.51 -30.78
CA THR A 738 1.71 15.65 -29.92
C THR A 738 1.72 14.91 -28.58
N HIS A 739 0.70 14.13 -28.20
CA HIS A 739 0.74 13.38 -26.94
C HIS A 739 0.66 11.87 -27.16
N ALA A 740 1.60 11.34 -27.94
CA ALA A 740 1.95 9.93 -27.90
C ALA A 740 2.55 9.61 -26.52
N GLY A 741 1.84 8.83 -25.69
CA GLY A 741 2.46 8.11 -24.58
C GLY A 741 1.88 8.25 -23.17
N LYS A 742 0.56 8.32 -22.98
CA LYS A 742 -0.03 7.92 -21.69
C LYS A 742 -1.03 6.78 -21.88
N SER A 743 -0.52 5.58 -22.21
CA SER A 743 -1.13 4.37 -21.66
C SER A 743 -0.87 4.42 -20.17
N VAL A 744 -1.86 4.79 -19.36
CA VAL A 744 -1.80 4.61 -17.92
C VAL A 744 -1.92 3.11 -17.66
N ILE A 745 -0.79 2.41 -17.70
CA ILE A 745 -0.65 1.13 -17.01
C ILE A 745 -0.47 1.52 -15.54
N VAL A 746 -1.55 1.53 -14.77
CA VAL A 746 -1.40 1.44 -13.32
C VAL A 746 -0.91 0.02 -13.07
N SER A 747 0.36 -0.15 -12.70
CA SER A 747 0.81 -1.42 -12.16
C SER A 747 -0.07 -1.73 -10.96
N GLN A 748 -0.53 -2.98 -10.87
CA GLN A 748 -1.42 -3.42 -9.79
C GLN A 748 -0.84 -3.18 -8.38
N ASP A 749 0.47 -2.89 -8.29
CA ASP A 749 1.21 -2.59 -7.08
C ASP A 749 1.05 -1.14 -6.56
N GLU A 750 0.71 -0.15 -7.40
CA GLU A 750 0.53 1.24 -6.93
C GLU A 750 -0.90 1.55 -6.45
N LEU A 751 -1.88 0.69 -6.76
CA LEU A 751 -3.27 0.83 -6.27
C LEU A 751 -3.45 0.35 -4.82
N TYR A 752 -2.45 -0.33 -4.25
CA TYR A 752 -2.52 -0.92 -2.90
C TYR A 752 -1.84 -0.10 -1.81
N LEU A 753 -1.07 0.93 -2.15
CA LEU A 753 -0.31 1.72 -1.16
C LEU A 753 -1.08 2.93 -0.61
N GLU A 754 -2.03 3.51 -1.37
CA GLU A 754 -2.88 4.60 -0.84
C GLU A 754 -4.18 4.11 -0.19
N TYR A 755 -4.65 2.89 -0.51
CA TYR A 755 -5.89 2.37 0.06
C TYR A 755 -5.71 1.82 1.48
N ASN A 756 -4.53 1.30 1.83
CA ASN A 756 -4.31 0.66 3.12
C ASN A 756 -4.19 1.65 4.30
N ASP A 757 -3.67 2.86 4.08
CA ASP A 757 -3.57 3.87 5.16
C ASP A 757 -4.95 4.47 5.52
N MET A 758 -5.94 4.39 4.63
CA MET A 758 -7.32 4.85 4.90
C MET A 758 -8.21 3.79 5.59
N LEU A 759 -7.77 2.53 5.68
CA LEU A 759 -8.58 1.45 6.25
C LEU A 759 -8.47 1.31 7.76
N ASP A 760 -7.32 1.64 8.36
CA ASP A 760 -7.09 1.38 9.78
C ASP A 760 -7.50 2.55 10.70
N SER A 761 -7.71 3.77 10.18
CA SER A 761 -8.14 4.94 10.99
C SER A 761 -8.85 6.04 10.18
N PRO A 762 -9.99 5.77 9.54
CA PRO A 762 -10.73 6.80 8.81
C PRO A 762 -11.29 7.88 9.77
N ALA A 763 -10.88 9.13 9.58
CA ALA A 763 -11.49 10.27 10.27
C ALA A 763 -12.84 10.63 9.61
N LEU A 764 -13.94 10.23 10.24
CA LEU A 764 -15.28 10.58 9.77
C LEU A 764 -15.62 12.03 10.14
N THR A 765 -15.87 12.89 9.14
CA THR A 765 -16.31 14.28 9.34
C THR A 765 -17.71 14.51 8.76
N GLY A 766 -18.40 15.55 9.22
CA GLY A 766 -19.77 15.87 8.75
C GLY A 766 -20.85 14.97 9.35
N ASN A 767 -21.78 14.48 8.51
CA ASN A 767 -22.88 13.58 8.90
C ASN A 767 -22.74 12.22 8.18
N PRO A 768 -21.82 11.34 8.63
CA PRO A 768 -21.59 10.05 7.98
C PRO A 768 -22.82 9.15 8.09
N THR A 769 -23.23 8.55 6.98
CA THR A 769 -24.33 7.57 6.94
C THR A 769 -23.79 6.15 6.89
N ALA A 770 -24.28 5.27 7.75
CA ALA A 770 -23.99 3.84 7.72
C ALA A 770 -25.30 3.04 7.59
N PRO A 771 -25.28 1.78 7.10
CA PRO A 771 -26.44 0.89 7.17
C PRO A 771 -26.86 0.68 8.62
N THR A 772 -28.16 0.78 8.92
CA THR A 772 -28.71 0.53 10.26
C THR A 772 -28.56 -0.96 10.61
N PRO A 773 -27.80 -1.33 11.66
CA PRO A 773 -27.69 -2.72 12.11
C PRO A 773 -29.05 -3.29 12.56
N THR A 774 -29.12 -4.62 12.65
CA THR A 774 -30.34 -5.28 13.13
C THR A 774 -30.47 -5.09 14.63
N GLU A 775 -31.71 -5.01 15.13
CA GLU A 775 -31.96 -4.88 16.57
C GLU A 775 -31.39 -6.07 17.36
N GLY A 776 -30.61 -5.77 18.41
CA GLY A 776 -29.92 -6.76 19.23
C GLY A 776 -28.53 -7.18 18.74
N ASP A 777 -28.02 -6.60 17.64
CA ASP A 777 -26.63 -6.81 17.19
C ASP A 777 -25.62 -6.36 18.26
N ASN A 778 -24.58 -7.17 18.46
CA ASN A 778 -23.54 -6.96 19.48
C ASN A 778 -22.11 -7.06 18.93
N ASP A 779 -21.93 -6.74 17.65
CA ASP A 779 -20.64 -6.73 16.98
C ASP A 779 -19.99 -5.32 16.97
N THR A 780 -18.96 -5.14 16.14
CA THR A 780 -18.19 -3.90 16.03
C THR A 780 -18.70 -2.94 14.96
N SER A 781 -19.95 -3.09 14.50
CA SER A 781 -20.56 -2.19 13.50
C SER A 781 -20.84 -0.80 14.08
N ILE A 782 -20.87 0.22 13.20
CA ILE A 782 -21.20 1.60 13.59
C ILE A 782 -22.70 1.69 13.96
N ALA A 783 -22.99 2.14 15.18
CA ALA A 783 -24.36 2.38 15.61
C ALA A 783 -24.92 3.66 14.94
N THR A 784 -25.93 3.50 14.08
CA THR A 784 -26.64 4.64 13.47
C THR A 784 -27.59 5.30 14.45
N THR A 785 -27.99 6.55 14.18
CA THR A 785 -28.99 7.25 15.01
C THR A 785 -30.33 6.50 15.06
N GLU A 786 -30.71 5.83 13.98
CA GLU A 786 -31.91 4.99 13.91
C GLU A 786 -31.80 3.75 14.82
N PHE A 787 -30.64 3.07 14.81
CA PHE A 787 -30.37 1.95 15.72
C PHE A 787 -30.50 2.38 17.19
N VAL A 788 -29.90 3.52 17.56
CA VAL A 788 -29.97 4.05 18.93
C VAL A 788 -31.41 4.44 19.31
N GLN A 789 -32.17 5.04 18.39
CA GLN A 789 -33.57 5.40 18.63
C GLN A 789 -34.45 4.17 18.85
N ASN A 790 -34.28 3.12 18.05
CA ASN A 790 -35.02 1.87 18.22
C ASN A 790 -34.67 1.21 19.56
N ALA A 791 -33.38 1.08 19.88
CA ALA A 791 -32.92 0.50 21.14
C ALA A 791 -33.40 1.27 22.38
N THR A 792 -33.53 2.60 22.31
CA THR A 792 -34.01 3.43 23.43
C THR A 792 -35.53 3.50 23.51
N SER A 793 -36.25 3.46 22.39
CA SER A 793 -37.71 3.43 22.34
C SER A 793 -38.29 2.21 23.07
N ASP A 794 -37.63 1.06 22.94
CA ASP A 794 -38.02 -0.18 23.61
C ASP A 794 -37.91 -0.09 25.14
N ILE A 795 -36.87 0.59 25.65
CA ILE A 795 -36.69 0.82 27.10
C ILE A 795 -37.75 1.78 27.65
N LEU A 796 -38.17 2.78 26.88
CA LEU A 796 -39.05 3.85 27.34
C LEU A 796 -40.55 3.49 27.25
N SER A 797 -40.93 2.53 26.40
CA SER A 797 -42.35 2.20 26.17
C SER A 797 -42.98 1.31 27.25
N SER A 798 -42.20 0.47 27.94
CA SER A 798 -42.68 -0.37 29.04
C SER A 798 -41.54 -0.90 29.93
N PRO A 799 -40.83 -0.03 30.67
CA PRO A 799 -39.72 -0.45 31.51
C PRO A 799 -40.20 -1.41 32.62
N VAL A 800 -39.57 -2.59 32.70
CA VAL A 800 -39.69 -3.48 33.86
C VAL A 800 -38.62 -3.04 34.86
N PHE A 801 -39.02 -2.29 35.88
CA PHE A 801 -38.10 -1.92 36.96
C PHE A 801 -37.81 -3.13 37.87
N THR A 802 -36.54 -3.46 38.06
CA THR A 802 -36.09 -4.45 39.05
C THR A 802 -35.39 -3.77 40.23
N GLY A 803 -35.46 -4.34 41.43
CA GLY A 803 -34.87 -3.75 42.64
C GLY A 803 -35.83 -2.82 43.37
N ASP A 804 -35.33 -1.70 43.89
CA ASP A 804 -36.08 -0.67 44.63
C ASP A 804 -36.09 0.67 43.86
N PRO A 805 -36.94 0.84 42.83
CA PRO A 805 -36.98 2.06 42.04
C PRO A 805 -37.51 3.23 42.87
N THR A 806 -36.74 4.32 42.91
CA THR A 806 -37.13 5.56 43.59
C THR A 806 -37.80 6.52 42.61
N ALA A 807 -38.86 7.20 43.07
CA ALA A 807 -39.53 8.28 42.34
C ALA A 807 -39.80 9.44 43.31
N PRO A 808 -39.93 10.69 42.83
CA PRO A 808 -40.37 11.80 43.68
C PRO A 808 -41.74 11.52 44.29
N THR A 809 -41.91 11.78 45.59
CA THR A 809 -43.21 11.62 46.27
C THR A 809 -44.20 12.69 45.80
N PRO A 810 -45.32 12.31 45.15
CA PRO A 810 -46.32 13.28 44.70
C PRO A 810 -47.01 14.00 45.87
N PRO A 811 -47.53 15.22 45.68
CA PRO A 811 -48.35 15.91 46.68
C PRO A 811 -49.62 15.13 47.03
N GLU A 812 -50.12 15.29 48.25
CA GLU A 812 -51.39 14.69 48.63
C GLU A 812 -52.57 15.29 47.83
N GLY A 813 -53.42 14.43 47.26
CA GLY A 813 -54.57 14.84 46.43
C GLY A 813 -54.27 14.91 44.93
N ASP A 814 -53.05 14.59 44.52
CA ASP A 814 -52.69 14.40 43.12
C ASP A 814 -53.49 13.23 42.51
N ASN A 815 -54.04 13.45 41.32
CA ASN A 815 -54.92 12.51 40.62
C ASN A 815 -54.52 12.32 39.15
N ASP A 816 -53.27 12.61 38.82
CA ASP A 816 -52.69 12.38 37.50
C ASP A 816 -52.12 10.95 37.33
N THR A 817 -51.28 10.76 36.31
CA THR A 817 -50.68 9.48 35.95
C THR A 817 -49.27 9.27 36.51
N SER A 818 -48.86 10.03 37.55
CA SER A 818 -47.57 9.89 38.21
C SER A 818 -47.42 8.56 38.96
N ILE A 819 -46.17 8.09 39.13
CA ILE A 819 -45.87 6.87 39.90
C ILE A 819 -46.14 7.11 41.39
N ALA A 820 -46.97 6.27 42.00
CA ALA A 820 -47.23 6.34 43.45
C ALA A 820 -46.06 5.77 44.26
N THR A 821 -45.39 6.62 45.05
CA THR A 821 -44.36 6.18 45.99
C THR A 821 -44.98 5.52 47.23
N THR A 822 -44.18 4.71 47.95
CA THR A 822 -44.61 4.09 49.22
C THR A 822 -44.97 5.12 50.28
N GLU A 823 -44.29 6.26 50.29
CA GLU A 823 -44.59 7.41 51.16
C GLU A 823 -45.95 8.05 50.82
N PHE A 824 -46.24 8.29 49.55
CA PHE A 824 -47.54 8.80 49.11
C PHE A 824 -48.69 7.87 49.55
N VAL A 825 -48.54 6.56 49.33
CA VAL A 825 -49.55 5.56 49.72
C VAL A 825 -49.77 5.56 51.25
N GLN A 826 -48.71 5.65 52.04
CA GLN A 826 -48.82 5.73 53.51
C GLN A 826 -49.54 7.02 53.95
N ASN A 827 -49.23 8.15 53.33
CA ASN A 827 -49.86 9.43 53.61
C ASN A 827 -51.38 9.38 53.32
N VAL A 828 -51.79 8.82 52.18
CA VAL A 828 -53.21 8.64 51.82
C VAL A 828 -53.91 7.63 52.74
N ALA A 829 -53.28 6.47 53.01
CA ALA A 829 -53.87 5.41 53.84
C ALA A 829 -54.08 5.84 55.30
N SER A 830 -53.15 6.63 55.86
CA SER A 830 -53.26 7.17 57.22
C SER A 830 -54.46 8.11 57.39
N LYS A 831 -54.82 8.88 56.36
CA LYS A 831 -56.03 9.73 56.35
C LYS A 831 -57.33 8.96 56.18
N SER A 832 -57.33 7.85 55.44
CA SER A 832 -58.49 6.96 55.34
C SER A 832 -58.86 6.33 56.69
N GLN A 833 -57.88 6.06 57.55
CA GLN A 833 -58.13 5.53 58.90
C GLN A 833 -58.71 6.56 59.89
N LEU A 834 -58.46 7.86 59.67
CA LEU A 834 -59.10 8.95 60.44
C LEU A 834 -60.62 9.02 60.20
N GLY A 835 -61.11 8.57 59.04
CA GLY A 835 -62.55 8.52 58.73
C GLY A 835 -63.34 7.46 59.50
N LYS A 836 -62.69 6.39 60.00
CA LYS A 836 -63.36 5.36 60.80
C LYS A 836 -63.46 5.68 62.29
N ASN A 837 -62.69 6.65 62.78
CA ASN A 837 -62.67 7.03 64.19
C ASN A 837 -63.65 8.16 64.56
N LEU A 838 -64.46 8.64 63.60
CA LEU A 838 -65.50 9.66 63.80
C LEU A 838 -66.87 9.11 64.21
N LEU A 839 -67.01 7.80 64.41
CA LEU A 839 -68.20 7.18 64.96
C LEU A 839 -67.87 6.59 66.32
N ILE A 840 -67.89 7.41 67.37
CA ILE A 840 -68.34 7.13 68.75
C ILE A 840 -68.05 8.42 69.54
N ASN A 841 -69.00 9.36 69.51
CA ASN A 841 -69.45 10.11 70.69
C ASN A 841 -70.48 11.18 70.29
N GLY A 842 -71.70 11.03 70.83
CA GLY A 842 -72.56 12.17 71.16
C GLY A 842 -73.83 12.33 70.33
N ASP A 843 -74.90 11.69 70.82
CA ASP A 843 -76.29 12.17 70.81
C ASP A 843 -77.02 12.42 69.49
N PHE A 844 -77.79 11.41 69.07
CA PHE A 844 -79.13 11.65 68.51
C PHE A 844 -80.16 11.39 69.61
N SER A 845 -80.79 12.48 70.08
CA SER A 845 -82.04 12.43 70.83
C SER A 845 -83.17 13.06 70.01
N VAL A 846 -84.30 12.36 70.03
CA VAL A 846 -85.61 12.55 69.36
C VAL A 846 -85.69 12.10 67.91
#